data_AF-A0AA41K5S7-F1
#
_entry.id   AF-A0AA41K5S7-F1
#
_cell.length_a   1.000
_cell.length_b   1.000
_cell.length_c   1.000
_cell.angle_alpha   90.00
_cell.angle_beta   90.00
_cell.angle_gamma   90.00
#
_symmetry.space_group_name_H-M   'P 1'
#
loop_
_entity.id
_entity.type
_entity.pdbx_description
1 polymer ?
#
loop_
_entity_poly.entity_id
_entity_poly.type
_entity_poly.pdbx_seq_one_letter_code
_entity_poly.pdbx_strand_id
1 'polypeptide(L)'
;MRDLAYLRLLAKEYPTVKAATSEIVNLMAICSLPKGTEYFFSDLHGEYEAFIHLLRSSSGITREKIKDTFGHLIPEDEQVQLANLIYYPERNLGRMIKQGHFTEDWQKITIYRLVQSCKEVSSKYTRSKVRKKMPREFAYIIDELLHVDYNDDNKKLYYNEIIHSIIDNNIADKFIIALCHLIQNLTIDNLHIIGDIYDRGPRADIIMNELMNFHDVDVQWGNHDISWMGAATGNLACICNVLRIAISYNSFDVLEDGYGINLRPLSMFAARVYQDDACVRFMPKILDENIYDAVDPGLAAKMHKAIAIIQFKVEGAMMKRHPEYGMENRVLLDNIDFEQGTVSIDGRPYPMMDMNLPTVNPGNPLELTRGEKELLRTLQASFKHSDLLHKHVKFLYSHGGMYKCYNSNLLYHGCIPMKKDGTFDTITIDGVDYKGKTLMDYFDRQMQNAYFMPEGTAGKETAMDLMWYLWCGAKSPVFGKDKMTTFEHYFVEDKATHKEVMNPYYQLSVKEEFCNRLLEEFGLPVEGSHIINGHVPVKLKDGEKPMKAGGKLFIIDGGLSKAYQSTTGIAGYTLIYNSHHLALAEHMPFDPKKESTPKVSVVEKVKTRVMVADTDKGRELKGQIADLKELVAAYREGTIKERVE
;
A
#
# COMPACT_ATOMS: atom_id res chain seq x y z
N MET A 1 -26.29 13.63 -26.79
CA MET A 1 -26.62 15.04 -26.57
C MET A 1 -26.68 15.27 -25.08
N ARG A 2 -25.66 15.95 -24.56
CA ARG A 2 -25.52 16.33 -23.16
C ARG A 2 -26.56 17.37 -22.78
N ASP A 3 -26.80 17.49 -21.49
CA ASP A 3 -27.66 18.53 -20.93
C ASP A 3 -27.08 19.94 -21.23
N LEU A 4 -27.95 20.86 -21.65
CA LEU A 4 -27.56 22.25 -21.95
C LEU A 4 -27.02 22.96 -20.70
N ALA A 5 -27.50 22.62 -19.50
CA ALA A 5 -26.97 23.18 -18.26
C ALA A 5 -25.50 22.78 -18.04
N TYR A 6 -25.14 21.53 -18.37
CA TYR A 6 -23.76 21.04 -18.34
C TYR A 6 -22.87 21.76 -19.36
N LEU A 7 -23.33 21.90 -20.62
CA LEU A 7 -22.59 22.64 -21.64
C LEU A 7 -22.38 24.11 -21.27
N ARG A 8 -23.36 24.75 -20.60
CA ARG A 8 -23.20 26.12 -20.06
C ARG A 8 -22.18 26.22 -18.93
N LEU A 9 -21.96 25.14 -18.17
CA LEU A 9 -20.90 25.08 -17.17
C LEU A 9 -19.53 24.97 -17.84
N LEU A 10 -19.39 24.08 -18.82
CA LEU A 10 -18.16 23.95 -19.62
C LEU A 10 -17.81 25.24 -20.36
N ALA A 11 -18.80 25.98 -20.84
CA ALA A 11 -18.64 27.29 -21.47
C ALA A 11 -18.00 28.34 -20.55
N LYS A 12 -17.95 28.13 -19.22
CA LYS A 12 -17.21 29.02 -18.31
C LYS A 12 -15.70 28.83 -18.42
N GLU A 13 -15.24 27.59 -18.59
CA GLU A 13 -13.82 27.26 -18.74
C GLU A 13 -13.35 27.42 -20.19
N TYR A 14 -14.23 27.11 -21.15
CA TYR A 14 -13.95 27.21 -22.59
C TYR A 14 -14.92 28.20 -23.25
N PRO A 15 -14.69 29.52 -23.07
CA PRO A 15 -15.67 30.55 -23.41
C PRO A 15 -15.86 30.79 -24.92
N THR A 16 -15.01 30.21 -25.75
CA THR A 16 -15.02 30.39 -27.21
C THR A 16 -14.86 29.06 -27.94
N VAL A 17 -15.28 29.01 -29.20
CA VAL A 17 -15.01 27.89 -30.12
C VAL A 17 -13.52 27.63 -30.22
N LYS A 18 -12.71 28.70 -30.24
CA LYS A 18 -11.25 28.62 -30.28
C LYS A 18 -10.70 27.93 -29.04
N ALA A 19 -11.11 28.35 -27.84
CA ALA A 19 -10.67 27.75 -26.58
C ALA A 19 -11.03 26.25 -26.49
N ALA A 20 -12.28 25.90 -26.80
CA ALA A 20 -12.73 24.51 -26.79
C ALA A 20 -12.00 23.66 -27.84
N THR A 21 -11.80 24.18 -29.06
CA THR A 21 -11.09 23.47 -30.13
C THR A 21 -9.61 23.29 -29.80
N SER A 22 -8.95 24.30 -29.22
CA SER A 22 -7.57 24.19 -28.76
C SER A 22 -7.42 23.10 -27.69
N GLU A 23 -8.36 23.00 -26.76
CA GLU A 23 -8.32 21.93 -25.76
C GLU A 23 -8.57 20.54 -26.38
N ILE A 24 -9.50 20.43 -27.33
CA ILE A 24 -9.68 19.17 -28.09
C ILE A 24 -8.36 18.72 -28.72
N VAL A 25 -7.62 19.63 -29.36
CA VAL A 25 -6.31 19.33 -29.95
C VAL A 25 -5.31 18.88 -28.88
N ASN A 26 -5.25 19.56 -27.74
CA ASN A 26 -4.40 19.19 -26.61
C ASN A 26 -4.71 17.77 -26.09
N LEU A 27 -5.98 17.47 -25.80
CA LEU A 27 -6.40 16.17 -25.30
C LEU A 27 -6.14 15.05 -26.32
N MET A 28 -6.38 15.29 -27.62
CA MET A 28 -6.06 14.31 -28.67
C MET A 28 -4.56 14.03 -28.78
N ALA A 29 -3.71 15.05 -28.61
CA ALA A 29 -2.26 14.87 -28.57
C ALA A 29 -1.83 14.04 -27.36
N ILE A 30 -2.42 14.29 -26.18
CA ILE A 30 -2.17 13.50 -24.95
C ILE A 30 -2.56 12.03 -25.16
N CYS A 31 -3.71 11.76 -25.78
CA CYS A 31 -4.14 10.39 -26.08
C CYS A 31 -3.13 9.61 -26.96
N SER A 32 -2.32 10.31 -27.76
CA SER A 32 -1.33 9.71 -28.65
C SER A 32 0.01 9.42 -27.96
N LEU A 33 0.18 9.84 -26.70
CA LEU A 33 1.37 9.52 -25.93
C LEU A 33 1.36 8.04 -25.48
N PRO A 34 2.54 7.44 -25.28
CA PRO A 34 2.65 6.13 -24.66
C PRO A 34 2.04 6.13 -23.25
N LYS A 35 1.40 5.03 -22.88
CA LYS A 35 0.99 4.79 -21.49
C LYS A 35 2.20 4.89 -20.54
N GLY A 36 2.00 5.56 -19.40
CA GLY A 36 2.95 5.65 -18.30
C GLY A 36 3.23 4.30 -17.63
N THR A 37 4.32 4.23 -16.85
CA THR A 37 4.70 2.98 -16.17
C THR A 37 3.96 2.86 -14.84
N GLU A 38 3.21 1.77 -14.66
CA GLU A 38 2.55 1.42 -13.39
C GLU A 38 3.42 0.45 -12.60
N TYR A 39 3.45 0.64 -11.28
CA TYR A 39 4.13 -0.23 -10.33
C TYR A 39 3.13 -0.78 -9.34
N PHE A 40 3.18 -2.09 -9.10
CA PHE A 40 2.36 -2.76 -8.12
C PHE A 40 3.26 -3.34 -7.04
N PHE A 41 3.03 -2.92 -5.79
CA PHE A 41 3.63 -3.47 -4.59
C PHE A 41 2.56 -4.10 -3.72
N SER A 42 2.96 -5.04 -2.87
CA SER A 42 2.07 -5.72 -1.92
C SER A 42 2.77 -5.89 -0.59
N ASP A 43 2.01 -5.82 0.50
CA ASP A 43 2.43 -6.25 1.83
C ASP A 43 3.76 -5.61 2.31
N LEU A 44 3.74 -4.29 2.45
CA LEU A 44 4.91 -3.50 2.90
C LEU A 44 5.22 -3.74 4.37
N HIS A 45 4.21 -4.02 5.19
CA HIS A 45 4.33 -4.45 6.58
C HIS A 45 5.25 -3.58 7.46
N GLY A 46 5.33 -2.27 7.23
CA GLY A 46 6.17 -1.36 8.00
C GLY A 46 7.68 -1.41 7.71
N GLU A 47 8.12 -2.21 6.74
CA GLU A 47 9.53 -2.38 6.34
C GLU A 47 10.01 -1.21 5.44
N TYR A 48 10.09 -0.02 6.05
CA TYR A 48 10.28 1.24 5.32
C TYR A 48 11.59 1.32 4.53
N GLU A 49 12.70 0.79 5.04
CA GLU A 49 14.01 0.88 4.35
C GLU A 49 13.98 0.14 3.02
N ALA A 50 13.42 -1.08 3.03
CA ALA A 50 13.28 -1.89 1.83
C ALA A 50 12.33 -1.21 0.83
N PHE A 51 11.16 -0.75 1.29
CA PHE A 51 10.21 -0.04 0.42
C PHE A 51 10.83 1.21 -0.23
N ILE A 52 11.49 2.07 0.55
CA ILE A 52 12.14 3.28 0.04
C ILE A 52 13.24 2.93 -0.97
N HIS A 53 14.02 1.88 -0.72
CA HIS A 53 15.02 1.41 -1.67
C HIS A 53 14.40 0.96 -2.99
N LEU A 54 13.31 0.19 -2.94
CA LEU A 54 12.61 -0.28 -4.14
C LEU A 54 11.99 0.88 -4.93
N LEU A 55 11.42 1.88 -4.24
CA LEU A 55 10.87 3.06 -4.87
C LEU A 55 11.96 3.90 -5.57
N ARG A 56 13.06 4.19 -4.86
CA ARG A 56 14.19 5.00 -5.38
C ARG A 56 14.93 4.30 -6.52
N SER A 57 15.05 2.98 -6.46
CA SER A 57 15.63 2.18 -7.54
C SER A 57 14.67 1.92 -8.70
N SER A 58 13.39 2.26 -8.52
CA SER A 58 12.29 1.89 -9.41
C SER A 58 12.36 0.40 -9.76
N SER A 59 12.56 -0.44 -8.74
CA SER A 59 12.70 -1.89 -8.86
C SER A 59 13.66 -2.32 -9.98
N GLY A 60 14.77 -1.59 -10.16
CA GLY A 60 15.81 -1.88 -11.16
C GLY A 60 15.63 -1.21 -12.53
N ILE A 61 14.49 -0.60 -12.82
CA ILE A 61 14.20 0.03 -14.13
C ILE A 61 15.10 1.23 -14.41
N THR A 62 15.49 1.99 -13.38
CA THR A 62 16.43 3.11 -13.56
C THR A 62 17.76 2.61 -14.14
N ARG A 63 18.26 1.46 -13.67
CA ARG A 63 19.48 0.84 -14.21
C ARG A 63 19.29 0.35 -15.65
N GLU A 64 18.11 -0.21 -15.97
CA GLU A 64 17.78 -0.60 -17.34
C GLU A 64 17.78 0.61 -18.28
N LYS A 65 17.20 1.74 -17.86
CA LYS A 65 17.21 3.00 -18.63
C LYS A 65 18.60 3.61 -18.81
N ILE A 66 19.44 3.54 -17.78
CA ILE A 66 20.85 3.92 -17.90
C ILE A 66 21.57 3.02 -18.91
N LYS A 67 21.32 1.72 -18.87
CA LYS A 67 21.92 0.76 -19.81
C LYS A 67 21.45 0.99 -21.24
N ASP A 68 20.16 1.27 -21.46
CA ASP A 68 19.62 1.61 -22.78
C ASP A 68 20.30 2.87 -23.35
N THR A 69 20.55 3.85 -22.50
CA THR A 69 21.10 5.16 -22.91
C THR A 69 22.63 5.12 -23.09
N PHE A 70 23.35 4.47 -22.16
CA PHE A 70 24.81 4.56 -22.05
C PHE A 70 25.53 3.21 -22.14
N GLY A 71 24.82 2.09 -22.31
CA GLY A 71 25.40 0.75 -22.22
C GLY A 71 26.52 0.47 -23.22
N HIS A 72 26.56 1.22 -24.32
CA HIS A 72 27.61 1.16 -25.35
C HIS A 72 28.64 2.30 -25.22
N LEU A 73 28.43 3.23 -24.29
CA LEU A 73 29.23 4.45 -24.11
C LEU A 73 30.11 4.41 -22.86
N ILE A 74 29.61 3.83 -21.77
CA ILE A 74 30.33 3.79 -20.49
C ILE A 74 30.32 2.36 -19.92
N PRO A 75 31.38 1.94 -19.21
CA PRO A 75 31.45 0.60 -18.64
C PRO A 75 30.42 0.38 -17.52
N GLU A 76 30.15 -0.88 -17.19
CA GLU A 76 29.05 -1.27 -16.29
C GLU A 76 29.20 -0.69 -14.87
N ASP A 77 30.42 -0.57 -14.38
CA ASP A 77 30.73 0.04 -13.09
C ASP A 77 30.33 1.53 -13.03
N GLU A 78 30.55 2.29 -14.12
CA GLU A 78 30.09 3.67 -14.22
C GLU A 78 28.56 3.77 -14.31
N GLN A 79 27.89 2.81 -14.96
CA GLN A 79 26.42 2.74 -14.99
C GLN A 79 25.86 2.50 -13.59
N VAL A 80 26.48 1.59 -12.83
CA VAL A 80 26.12 1.30 -11.43
C VAL A 80 26.37 2.51 -10.54
N GLN A 81 27.47 3.25 -10.73
CA GLN A 81 27.72 4.49 -10.00
C GLN A 81 26.65 5.56 -10.28
N LEU A 82 26.26 5.74 -11.54
CA LEU A 82 25.20 6.67 -11.93
C LEU A 82 23.84 6.25 -11.34
N ALA A 83 23.51 4.96 -11.37
CA ALA A 83 22.30 4.42 -10.77
C ALA A 83 22.27 4.69 -9.26
N ASN A 84 23.36 4.36 -8.55
CA ASN A 84 23.48 4.61 -7.11
C ASN A 84 23.40 6.09 -6.74
N LEU A 85 23.97 6.98 -7.56
CA LEU A 85 23.82 8.43 -7.41
C LEU A 85 22.34 8.83 -7.53
N ILE A 86 21.62 8.32 -8.53
CA ILE A 86 20.19 8.57 -8.66
C ILE A 86 19.42 8.03 -7.45
N TYR A 87 19.76 6.85 -6.93
CA TYR A 87 19.04 6.24 -5.81
C TYR A 87 19.24 7.00 -4.49
N TYR A 88 20.46 7.43 -4.21
CA TYR A 88 20.83 8.09 -2.96
C TYR A 88 21.75 9.28 -3.23
N PRO A 89 21.21 10.39 -3.74
CA PRO A 89 22.04 11.49 -4.23
C PRO A 89 22.83 12.16 -3.10
N GLU A 90 22.20 12.45 -1.95
CA GLU A 90 22.88 13.10 -0.82
C GLU A 90 24.01 12.23 -0.25
N ARG A 91 23.77 10.92 -0.10
CA ARG A 91 24.77 9.97 0.42
C ARG A 91 25.96 9.86 -0.53
N ASN A 92 25.71 9.75 -1.83
CA ASN A 92 26.78 9.57 -2.82
C ASN A 92 27.57 10.87 -3.03
N LEU A 93 26.90 12.02 -3.10
CA LEU A 93 27.56 13.32 -3.17
C LEU A 93 28.41 13.58 -1.93
N GLY A 94 27.86 13.35 -0.73
CA GLY A 94 28.61 13.49 0.52
C GLY A 94 29.87 12.61 0.56
N ARG A 95 29.81 11.40 -0.02
CA ARG A 95 30.98 10.53 -0.19
C ARG A 95 32.00 11.10 -1.19
N MET A 96 31.55 11.57 -2.36
CA MET A 96 32.42 12.14 -3.40
C MET A 96 33.15 13.39 -2.92
N ILE A 97 32.45 14.27 -2.20
CA ILE A 97 33.03 15.49 -1.61
C ILE A 97 34.10 15.11 -0.57
N LYS A 98 33.80 14.18 0.35
CA LYS A 98 34.75 13.73 1.38
C LYS A 98 36.00 13.06 0.81
N GLN A 99 35.87 12.38 -0.33
CA GLN A 99 36.98 11.70 -1.01
C GLN A 99 37.77 12.63 -1.95
N GLY A 100 37.36 13.89 -2.12
CA GLY A 100 38.02 14.83 -3.03
C GLY A 100 37.77 14.53 -4.52
N HIS A 101 36.78 13.70 -4.84
CA HIS A 101 36.44 13.33 -6.23
C HIS A 101 35.34 14.24 -6.84
N PHE A 102 34.83 15.21 -6.09
CA PHE A 102 33.83 16.18 -6.56
C PHE A 102 34.48 17.31 -7.38
N THR A 103 35.17 16.94 -8.46
CA THR A 103 35.86 17.90 -9.35
C THR A 103 34.89 18.58 -10.32
N GLU A 104 35.30 19.69 -10.92
CA GLU A 104 34.51 20.39 -11.95
C GLU A 104 34.17 19.45 -13.13
N ASP A 105 35.13 18.66 -13.61
CA ASP A 105 34.92 17.70 -14.70
C ASP A 105 33.90 16.62 -14.31
N TRP A 106 33.99 16.11 -13.08
CA TRP A 106 33.02 15.13 -12.58
C TRP A 106 31.61 15.73 -12.53
N GLN A 107 31.48 16.98 -12.06
CA GLN A 107 30.19 17.68 -12.02
C GLN A 107 29.61 17.86 -13.42
N LYS A 108 30.40 18.31 -14.40
CA LYS A 108 29.97 18.46 -15.80
C LYS A 108 29.47 17.14 -16.39
N ILE A 109 30.28 16.08 -16.27
CA ILE A 109 29.94 14.75 -16.80
C ILE A 109 28.67 14.22 -16.12
N THR A 110 28.56 14.36 -14.81
CA THR A 110 27.40 13.90 -14.03
C THR A 110 26.13 14.63 -14.43
N ILE A 111 26.17 15.97 -14.51
CA ILE A 111 25.03 16.78 -14.95
C ILE A 111 24.59 16.36 -16.35
N TYR A 112 25.52 16.21 -17.29
CA TYR A 112 25.20 15.74 -18.65
C TYR A 112 24.50 14.38 -18.64
N ARG A 113 25.05 13.40 -17.91
CA ARG A 113 24.48 12.04 -17.83
C ARG A 113 23.08 12.03 -17.19
N LEU A 114 22.87 12.83 -16.16
CA LEU A 114 21.56 12.98 -15.51
C LEU A 114 20.55 13.67 -16.45
N VAL A 115 20.96 14.69 -17.19
CA VAL A 115 20.09 15.34 -18.19
C VAL A 115 19.65 14.34 -19.26
N GLN A 116 20.56 13.54 -19.84
CA GLN A 116 20.16 12.53 -20.84
C GLN A 116 19.23 11.46 -20.23
N SER A 117 19.53 10.99 -19.01
CA SER A 117 18.67 10.04 -18.30
C SER A 117 17.27 10.62 -18.08
N CYS A 118 17.20 11.90 -17.70
CA CYS A 118 15.95 12.62 -17.51
C CYS A 118 15.19 12.81 -18.83
N LYS A 119 15.87 13.07 -19.96
CA LYS A 119 15.24 13.11 -21.30
C LYS A 119 14.60 11.77 -21.67
N GLU A 120 15.31 10.66 -21.43
CA GLU A 120 14.81 9.32 -21.74
C GLU A 120 13.54 9.00 -20.93
N VAL A 121 13.55 9.20 -19.61
CA VAL A 121 12.37 8.91 -18.77
C VAL A 121 11.22 9.90 -19.01
N SER A 122 11.52 11.15 -19.40
CA SER A 122 10.50 12.17 -19.64
C SER A 122 9.78 12.04 -20.98
N SER A 123 10.35 11.29 -21.94
CA SER A 123 9.87 11.14 -23.32
C SER A 123 8.41 10.67 -23.47
N LYS A 124 7.84 10.04 -22.44
CA LYS A 124 6.46 9.53 -22.41
C LYS A 124 5.44 10.55 -21.92
N TYR A 125 5.88 11.72 -21.46
CA TYR A 125 5.03 12.73 -20.83
C TYR A 125 4.97 14.02 -21.64
N THR A 126 3.91 14.79 -21.45
CA THR A 126 3.86 16.16 -21.99
C THR A 126 4.88 17.04 -21.25
N ARG A 127 5.39 18.06 -21.94
CA ARG A 127 6.25 19.08 -21.32
C ARG A 127 5.59 19.72 -20.09
N SER A 128 4.28 19.93 -20.12
CA SER A 128 3.51 20.43 -18.97
C SER A 128 3.56 19.48 -17.77
N LYS A 129 3.37 18.16 -17.99
CA LYS A 129 3.46 17.15 -16.92
C LYS A 129 4.87 17.07 -16.32
N VAL A 130 5.92 17.15 -17.16
CA VAL A 130 7.31 17.19 -16.67
C VAL A 130 7.58 18.46 -15.87
N ARG A 131 7.21 19.64 -16.40
CA ARG A 131 7.41 20.93 -15.72
C ARG A 131 6.75 21.00 -14.34
N LYS A 132 5.56 20.41 -14.17
CA LYS A 132 4.88 20.34 -12.87
C LYS A 132 5.64 19.53 -11.82
N LYS A 133 6.50 18.60 -12.25
CA LYS A 133 7.36 17.77 -11.37
C LYS A 133 8.75 18.38 -11.16
N MET A 134 9.13 19.42 -11.89
CA MET A 134 10.45 20.07 -11.74
C MET A 134 10.50 20.91 -10.45
N PRO A 135 11.64 20.90 -9.73
CA PRO A 135 11.87 21.83 -8.63
C PRO A 135 11.77 23.29 -9.09
N ARG A 136 10.99 24.11 -8.38
CA ARG A 136 10.68 25.49 -8.80
C ARG A 136 11.92 26.34 -9.06
N GLU A 137 12.95 26.18 -8.23
CA GLU A 137 14.21 26.91 -8.33
C GLU A 137 15.05 26.56 -9.57
N PHE A 138 14.90 25.34 -10.10
CA PHE A 138 15.67 24.85 -11.25
C PHE A 138 14.81 24.60 -12.50
N ALA A 139 13.51 24.83 -12.44
CA ALA A 139 12.57 24.45 -13.50
C ALA A 139 12.93 25.04 -14.86
N TYR A 140 13.31 26.32 -14.92
CA TYR A 140 13.76 26.96 -16.16
C TYR A 140 15.01 26.27 -16.73
N ILE A 141 16.02 26.05 -15.88
CA ILE A 141 17.32 25.50 -16.29
C ILE A 141 17.16 24.05 -16.77
N ILE A 142 16.42 23.23 -16.02
CA ILE A 142 16.15 21.84 -16.39
C ILE A 142 15.39 21.80 -17.72
N ASP A 143 14.35 22.62 -17.88
CA ASP A 143 13.55 22.65 -19.09
C ASP A 143 14.38 23.07 -20.32
N GLU A 144 15.29 24.04 -20.20
CA GLU A 144 16.24 24.38 -21.27
C GLU A 144 17.16 23.19 -21.61
N LEU A 145 17.75 22.53 -20.60
CA LEU A 145 18.65 21.39 -20.80
C LEU A 145 17.96 20.15 -21.39
N LEU A 146 16.67 19.93 -21.08
CA LEU A 146 15.91 18.81 -21.64
C LEU A 146 15.64 18.97 -23.14
N HIS A 147 15.46 20.20 -23.62
CA HIS A 147 15.03 20.48 -25.00
C HIS A 147 16.16 20.98 -25.92
N VAL A 148 17.41 20.77 -25.52
CA VAL A 148 18.60 21.04 -26.34
C VAL A 148 18.50 20.32 -27.68
N ASP A 149 18.61 21.09 -28.76
CA ASP A 149 19.01 20.58 -30.07
C ASP A 149 20.55 20.59 -30.16
N TYR A 150 21.17 19.43 -29.99
CA TYR A 150 22.62 19.28 -30.07
C TYR A 150 23.18 19.42 -31.50
N ASN A 151 22.34 19.64 -32.51
CA ASN A 151 22.78 19.92 -33.87
C ASN A 151 22.99 21.43 -34.14
N ASP A 152 22.59 22.31 -33.22
CA ASP A 152 22.76 23.75 -33.33
C ASP A 152 24.00 24.21 -32.54
N ASP A 153 25.07 24.57 -33.25
CA ASP A 153 26.34 25.01 -32.64
C ASP A 153 26.19 26.28 -31.78
N ASN A 154 25.23 27.17 -32.11
CA ASN A 154 24.97 28.36 -31.28
C ASN A 154 24.39 27.97 -29.92
N LYS A 155 23.55 26.92 -29.89
CA LYS A 155 22.95 26.44 -28.65
C LYS A 155 23.92 25.63 -27.81
N LYS A 156 24.89 24.91 -28.41
CA LYS A 156 25.92 24.20 -27.64
C LYS A 156 26.69 25.11 -26.68
N LEU A 157 27.11 26.29 -27.15
CA LEU A 157 27.77 27.31 -26.31
C LEU A 157 26.84 27.74 -25.16
N TYR A 158 25.59 28.07 -25.47
CA TYR A 158 24.60 28.48 -24.46
C TYR A 158 24.42 27.43 -23.35
N TYR A 159 24.33 26.14 -23.69
CA TYR A 159 24.16 25.08 -22.69
C TYR A 159 25.42 24.81 -21.88
N ASN A 160 26.60 24.90 -22.51
CA ASN A 160 27.86 24.82 -21.79
C ASN A 160 27.97 25.96 -20.77
N GLU A 161 27.58 27.19 -21.13
CA GLU A 161 27.55 28.33 -20.20
C GLU A 161 26.56 28.13 -19.05
N ILE A 162 25.41 27.48 -19.28
CA ILE A 162 24.49 27.09 -18.19
C ILE A 162 25.18 26.15 -17.20
N ILE A 163 25.83 25.10 -17.69
CA ILE A 163 26.51 24.11 -16.84
C ILE A 163 27.70 24.76 -16.11
N HIS A 164 28.50 25.56 -16.82
CA HIS A 164 29.60 26.33 -16.22
C HIS A 164 29.10 27.26 -15.13
N SER A 165 28.02 28.02 -15.39
CA SER A 165 27.42 28.92 -14.39
C SER A 165 26.93 28.17 -13.15
N ILE A 166 26.34 26.98 -13.30
CA ILE A 166 25.94 26.14 -12.16
C ILE A 166 27.14 25.78 -11.27
N ILE A 167 28.27 25.45 -11.89
CA ILE A 167 29.48 25.02 -11.18
C ILE A 167 30.20 26.22 -10.55
N ASP A 168 30.39 27.30 -11.30
CA ASP A 168 31.07 28.52 -10.84
C ASP A 168 30.34 29.20 -9.67
N ASN A 169 29.01 29.10 -9.65
CA ASN A 169 28.20 29.62 -8.54
C ASN A 169 28.07 28.63 -7.36
N ASN A 170 28.76 27.49 -7.38
CA ASN A 170 28.74 26.47 -6.33
C ASN A 170 27.33 25.94 -5.99
N ILE A 171 26.50 25.70 -7.02
CA ILE A 171 25.14 25.15 -6.85
C ILE A 171 24.95 23.77 -7.51
N ALA A 172 26.04 23.17 -8.00
CA ALA A 172 26.01 21.89 -8.71
C ALA A 172 25.50 20.72 -7.86
N ASP A 173 25.83 20.68 -6.57
CA ASP A 173 25.39 19.66 -5.63
C ASP A 173 23.84 19.62 -5.51
N LYS A 174 23.23 20.79 -5.28
CA LYS A 174 21.76 20.95 -5.22
C LYS A 174 21.11 20.63 -6.55
N PHE A 175 21.72 21.06 -7.66
CA PHE A 175 21.22 20.78 -9.00
C PHE A 175 21.25 19.29 -9.34
N ILE A 176 22.30 18.58 -8.96
CA ILE A 176 22.42 17.12 -9.13
C ILE A 176 21.34 16.39 -8.32
N ILE A 177 21.13 16.76 -7.05
CA ILE A 177 20.06 16.20 -6.21
C ILE A 177 18.70 16.41 -6.87
N ALA A 178 18.42 17.63 -7.32
CA ALA A 178 17.19 17.99 -8.01
C ALA A 178 16.93 17.14 -9.26
N LEU A 179 17.95 16.91 -10.10
CA LEU A 179 17.84 16.03 -11.27
C LEU A 179 17.60 14.57 -10.88
N CYS A 180 18.29 14.06 -9.85
CA CYS A 180 18.10 12.69 -9.38
C CYS A 180 16.65 12.46 -8.89
N HIS A 181 16.12 13.36 -8.08
CA HIS A 181 14.73 13.29 -7.61
C HIS A 181 13.72 13.45 -8.74
N LEU A 182 14.00 14.29 -9.73
CA LEU A 182 13.15 14.41 -10.92
C LEU A 182 13.13 13.10 -11.74
N ILE A 183 14.28 12.45 -11.93
CA ILE A 183 14.36 11.14 -12.61
C ILE A 183 13.54 10.10 -11.85
N GLN A 184 13.73 9.98 -10.53
CA GLN A 184 12.95 9.06 -9.69
C GLN A 184 11.43 9.28 -9.86
N ASN A 185 10.99 10.54 -9.80
CA ASN A 185 9.57 10.92 -9.93
C ASN A 185 8.99 10.73 -11.34
N LEU A 186 9.81 10.63 -12.37
CA LEU A 186 9.36 10.41 -13.76
C LEU A 186 9.40 8.94 -14.17
N THR A 187 10.22 8.11 -13.53
CA THR A 187 10.34 6.69 -13.86
C THR A 187 9.06 5.91 -13.55
N ILE A 188 8.40 6.25 -12.45
CA ILE A 188 7.14 5.66 -11.99
C ILE A 188 6.01 6.67 -12.25
N ASP A 189 4.97 6.26 -12.98
CA ASP A 189 3.83 7.12 -13.29
C ASP A 189 2.67 6.93 -12.34
N ASN A 190 2.38 5.69 -11.94
CA ASN A 190 1.35 5.38 -10.94
C ASN A 190 1.87 4.26 -10.03
N LEU A 191 1.55 4.39 -8.75
CA LEU A 191 1.91 3.43 -7.72
C LEU A 191 0.64 2.78 -7.15
N HIS A 192 0.56 1.47 -7.23
CA HIS A 192 -0.51 0.66 -6.66
C HIS A 192 0.03 -0.11 -5.47
N ILE A 193 -0.50 0.14 -4.27
CA ILE A 193 -0.17 -0.60 -3.06
C ILE A 193 -1.32 -1.56 -2.77
N ILE A 194 -1.07 -2.85 -2.88
CA ILE A 194 -2.07 -3.89 -2.74
C ILE A 194 -1.82 -4.61 -1.42
N GLY A 195 -2.49 -4.19 -0.36
CA GLY A 195 -2.39 -4.82 0.95
C GLY A 195 -1.64 -4.03 1.99
N ASP A 196 -1.20 -4.79 2.99
CA ASP A 196 -0.86 -4.29 4.31
C ASP A 196 0.36 -3.36 4.29
N ILE A 197 0.11 -2.08 4.52
CA ILE A 197 1.15 -1.09 4.82
C ILE A 197 1.63 -1.26 6.26
N TYR A 198 0.70 -1.55 7.16
CA TYR A 198 0.96 -1.82 8.57
C TYR A 198 1.11 -3.32 8.82
N ASP A 199 2.01 -3.75 9.70
CA ASP A 199 2.00 -5.06 10.37
C ASP A 199 3.13 -5.10 11.40
N ARG A 200 4.18 -5.89 11.15
CA ARG A 200 5.25 -6.22 12.10
C ARG A 200 6.46 -5.31 12.04
N GLY A 201 6.63 -4.59 10.94
CA GLY A 201 7.77 -3.73 10.72
C GLY A 201 7.72 -2.45 11.57
N PRO A 202 8.86 -1.77 11.71
CA PRO A 202 9.05 -0.79 12.76
C PRO A 202 8.43 0.58 12.46
N ARG A 203 8.29 1.01 11.20
CA ARG A 203 7.98 2.40 10.85
C ARG A 203 7.04 2.57 9.66
N ALA A 204 5.81 2.06 9.80
CA ALA A 204 4.74 2.27 8.81
C ALA A 204 4.39 3.76 8.60
N ASP A 205 4.61 4.61 9.61
CA ASP A 205 4.44 6.07 9.51
C ASP A 205 5.36 6.72 8.45
N ILE A 206 6.60 6.22 8.30
CA ILE A 206 7.52 6.70 7.27
C ILE A 206 7.02 6.30 5.88
N ILE A 207 6.55 5.06 5.72
CA ILE A 207 5.97 4.59 4.45
C ILE A 207 4.77 5.46 4.06
N MET A 208 3.86 5.73 5.00
CA MET A 208 2.71 6.59 4.74
C MET A 208 3.11 8.01 4.32
N ASN A 209 4.13 8.59 4.96
CA ASN A 209 4.66 9.90 4.54
C ASN A 209 5.23 9.87 3.11
N GLU A 210 5.96 8.83 2.73
CA GLU A 210 6.46 8.65 1.37
C GLU A 210 5.31 8.53 0.35
N LEU A 211 4.29 7.71 0.65
CA LEU A 211 3.11 7.55 -0.21
C LEU A 211 2.31 8.86 -0.36
N MET A 212 2.12 9.62 0.72
CA MET A 212 1.42 10.90 0.69
C MET A 212 2.14 11.99 -0.11
N ASN A 213 3.47 11.91 -0.19
CA ASN A 213 4.29 12.84 -0.97
C ASN A 213 4.46 12.39 -2.43
N PHE A 214 4.04 11.17 -2.76
CA PHE A 214 4.07 10.65 -4.11
C PHE A 214 2.87 11.17 -4.92
N HIS A 215 3.05 11.30 -6.23
CA HIS A 215 2.15 12.07 -7.08
C HIS A 215 0.86 11.36 -7.48
N ASP A 216 0.93 10.06 -7.78
CA ASP A 216 -0.20 9.23 -8.19
C ASP A 216 -0.09 7.87 -7.48
N VAL A 217 -0.91 7.69 -6.43
CA VAL A 217 -0.96 6.48 -5.60
C VAL A 217 -2.39 6.03 -5.40
N ASP A 218 -2.62 4.73 -5.43
CA ASP A 218 -3.80 4.13 -4.79
C ASP A 218 -3.45 2.91 -3.93
N VAL A 219 -4.36 2.59 -3.02
CA VAL A 219 -4.19 1.53 -2.02
C VAL A 219 -5.38 0.57 -2.06
N GLN A 220 -5.13 -0.73 -2.07
CA GLN A 220 -6.15 -1.73 -1.77
C GLN A 220 -5.91 -2.25 -0.37
N TRP A 221 -6.85 -1.98 0.55
CA TRP A 221 -6.61 -2.21 1.97
C TRP A 221 -6.40 -3.67 2.29
N GLY A 222 -5.41 -3.95 3.14
CA GLY A 222 -5.28 -5.24 3.79
C GLY A 222 -5.97 -5.29 5.15
N ASN A 223 -6.00 -6.47 5.76
CA ASN A 223 -6.63 -6.65 7.06
C ASN A 223 -5.89 -5.86 8.15
N HIS A 224 -4.56 -5.78 8.10
CA HIS A 224 -3.81 -5.01 9.09
C HIS A 224 -4.07 -3.51 8.93
N ASP A 225 -4.16 -3.00 7.70
CA ASP A 225 -4.57 -1.61 7.47
C ASP A 225 -5.94 -1.32 8.09
N ILE A 226 -6.92 -2.21 7.85
CA ILE A 226 -8.26 -2.09 8.43
C ILE A 226 -8.24 -2.12 9.96
N SER A 227 -7.35 -2.90 10.57
CA SER A 227 -7.20 -2.90 12.03
C SER A 227 -6.71 -1.55 12.57
N TRP A 228 -5.80 -0.87 11.87
CA TRP A 228 -5.35 0.48 12.22
C TRP A 228 -6.40 1.54 11.93
N MET A 229 -7.10 1.43 10.80
CA MET A 229 -8.24 2.29 10.47
C MET A 229 -9.35 2.18 11.54
N GLY A 230 -9.63 0.96 12.00
CA GLY A 230 -10.59 0.71 13.08
C GLY A 230 -10.13 1.23 14.43
N ALA A 231 -8.84 1.09 14.75
CA ALA A 231 -8.29 1.66 15.97
C ALA A 231 -8.46 3.19 16.01
N ALA A 232 -8.25 3.87 14.86
CA ALA A 232 -8.47 5.32 14.74
C ALA A 232 -9.94 5.76 14.91
N THR A 233 -10.91 4.87 14.67
CA THR A 233 -12.33 5.16 14.99
C THR A 233 -12.64 5.03 16.49
N GLY A 234 -11.74 4.43 17.27
CA GLY A 234 -11.94 4.10 18.67
C GLY A 234 -12.48 2.69 18.91
N ASN A 235 -12.49 1.80 17.91
CA ASN A 235 -12.88 0.41 18.10
C ASN A 235 -11.89 -0.29 19.06
N LEU A 236 -12.40 -0.79 20.19
CA LEU A 236 -11.56 -1.36 21.25
C LEU A 236 -10.87 -2.67 20.85
N ALA A 237 -11.54 -3.53 20.08
CA ALA A 237 -10.94 -4.78 19.61
C ALA A 237 -9.78 -4.50 18.64
N CYS A 238 -9.97 -3.56 17.72
CA CYS A 238 -8.92 -3.09 16.82
C CYS A 238 -7.76 -2.44 17.57
N ILE A 239 -8.01 -1.55 18.54
CA ILE A 239 -6.96 -0.94 19.39
C ILE A 239 -6.14 -2.02 20.10
N CYS A 240 -6.81 -2.97 20.76
CA CYS A 240 -6.13 -4.06 21.46
C CYS A 240 -5.31 -4.92 20.50
N ASN A 241 -5.83 -5.20 19.29
CA ASN A 241 -5.12 -6.00 18.30
C ASN A 241 -3.88 -5.30 17.73
N VAL A 242 -3.97 -4.01 17.39
CA VAL A 242 -2.82 -3.22 16.93
C VAL A 242 -1.72 -3.23 17.99
N LEU A 243 -2.08 -2.96 19.25
CA LEU A 243 -1.15 -2.99 20.38
C LEU A 243 -0.56 -4.39 20.59
N ARG A 244 -1.39 -5.44 20.58
CA ARG A 244 -0.95 -6.82 20.75
C ARG A 244 0.06 -7.21 19.68
N ILE A 245 -0.22 -6.93 18.40
CA ILE A 245 0.67 -7.26 17.29
C ILE A 245 1.99 -6.52 17.45
N ALA A 246 1.97 -5.19 17.57
CA ALA A 246 3.17 -4.38 17.70
C ALA A 246 4.05 -4.84 18.88
N ILE A 247 3.47 -5.01 20.08
CA ILE A 247 4.22 -5.47 21.25
C ILE A 247 4.78 -6.88 21.04
N SER A 248 4.02 -7.79 20.42
CA SER A 248 4.47 -9.16 20.17
C SER A 248 5.66 -9.28 19.22
N TYR A 249 5.90 -8.26 18.39
CA TYR A 249 7.02 -8.17 17.45
C TYR A 249 8.06 -7.11 17.85
N ASN A 250 7.98 -6.61 19.09
CA ASN A 250 8.84 -5.56 19.62
C ASN A 250 8.76 -4.21 18.87
N SER A 251 7.72 -3.98 18.07
CA SER A 251 7.56 -2.79 17.22
C SER A 251 7.02 -1.59 18.03
N PHE A 252 7.72 -1.17 19.07
CA PHE A 252 7.30 -0.03 19.92
C PHE A 252 7.45 1.31 19.19
N ASP A 253 8.49 1.44 18.36
CA ASP A 253 8.78 2.65 17.58
C ASP A 253 7.59 3.12 16.72
N VAL A 254 6.77 2.21 16.16
CA VAL A 254 5.58 2.61 15.38
C VAL A 254 4.49 3.24 16.26
N LEU A 255 4.37 2.79 17.51
CA LEU A 255 3.33 3.23 18.43
C LEU A 255 3.69 4.57 19.07
N GLU A 256 4.85 4.64 19.72
CA GLU A 256 5.26 5.79 20.54
C GLU A 256 5.85 6.91 19.67
N ASP A 257 6.96 6.64 18.97
CA ASP A 257 7.59 7.61 18.07
C ASP A 257 6.77 7.90 16.81
N GLY A 258 6.20 6.85 16.20
CA GLY A 258 5.46 6.94 14.95
C GLY A 258 4.14 7.68 15.11
N TYR A 259 3.30 7.27 16.07
CA TYR A 259 1.94 7.80 16.21
C TYR A 259 1.64 8.49 17.54
N GLY A 260 2.61 8.61 18.46
CA GLY A 260 2.42 9.30 19.73
C GLY A 260 1.49 8.57 20.70
N ILE A 261 1.32 7.25 20.56
CA ILE A 261 0.45 6.45 21.42
C ILE A 261 1.15 6.21 22.76
N ASN A 262 0.59 6.76 23.84
CA ASN A 262 1.20 6.63 25.17
C ASN A 262 0.98 5.24 25.78
N LEU A 263 2.06 4.44 25.90
CA LEU A 263 2.00 3.08 26.44
C LEU A 263 2.25 2.98 27.94
N ARG A 264 2.60 4.09 28.61
CA ARG A 264 2.84 4.11 30.06
C ARG A 264 1.66 3.57 30.90
N PRO A 265 0.38 3.89 30.59
CA PRO A 265 -0.75 3.30 31.31
C PRO A 265 -0.78 1.77 31.19
N LEU A 266 -0.47 1.23 30.01
CA LEU A 266 -0.44 -0.22 29.77
C LEU A 266 0.72 -0.87 30.51
N SER A 267 1.92 -0.30 30.48
CA SER A 267 3.08 -0.84 31.17
C SER A 267 2.90 -0.87 32.69
N MET A 268 2.38 0.21 33.27
CA MET A 268 2.05 0.27 34.70
C MET A 268 0.95 -0.71 35.10
N PHE A 269 -0.10 -0.82 34.27
CA PHE A 269 -1.18 -1.79 34.49
C PHE A 269 -0.63 -3.22 34.47
N ALA A 270 0.13 -3.58 33.43
CA ALA A 270 0.67 -4.91 33.23
C ALA A 270 1.64 -5.31 34.36
N ALA A 271 2.55 -4.43 34.75
CA ALA A 271 3.46 -4.67 35.86
C ALA A 271 2.73 -4.92 37.19
N ARG A 272 1.67 -4.13 37.46
CA ARG A 272 0.86 -4.28 38.68
C ARG A 272 0.05 -5.58 38.70
N VAL A 273 -0.51 -5.97 37.56
CA VAL A 273 -1.42 -7.13 37.45
C VAL A 273 -0.64 -8.45 37.47
N TYR A 274 0.45 -8.52 36.72
CA TYR A 274 1.20 -9.77 36.56
C TYR A 274 2.37 -9.91 37.53
N GLN A 275 2.80 -8.82 38.19
CA GLN A 275 3.82 -8.85 39.26
C GLN A 275 5.06 -9.66 38.87
N ASP A 276 5.28 -10.81 39.51
CA ASP A 276 6.44 -11.68 39.30
C ASP A 276 6.21 -12.75 38.21
N ASP A 277 5.04 -12.80 37.57
CA ASP A 277 4.79 -13.69 36.43
C ASP A 277 5.72 -13.34 35.27
N ALA A 278 6.54 -14.32 34.88
CA ALA A 278 7.48 -14.19 33.77
C ALA A 278 6.79 -14.08 32.39
N CYS A 279 5.50 -14.44 32.28
CA CYS A 279 4.70 -14.34 31.06
C CYS A 279 5.39 -15.00 29.85
N VAL A 280 6.08 -16.13 30.06
CA VAL A 280 7.04 -16.72 29.10
C VAL A 280 6.44 -16.94 27.70
N ARG A 281 5.16 -17.32 27.61
CA ARG A 281 4.47 -17.55 26.32
C ARG A 281 4.19 -16.28 25.52
N PHE A 282 4.30 -15.12 26.17
CA PHE A 282 4.02 -13.80 25.61
C PHE A 282 5.31 -13.00 25.35
N MET A 283 6.49 -13.61 25.50
CA MET A 283 7.75 -12.96 25.17
C MET A 283 7.75 -12.43 23.73
N PRO A 284 8.21 -11.19 23.49
CA PRO A 284 8.22 -10.60 22.16
C PRO A 284 9.19 -11.33 21.24
N LYS A 285 8.84 -11.43 19.96
CA LYS A 285 9.73 -11.86 18.89
C LYS A 285 10.58 -10.67 18.47
N ILE A 286 11.85 -10.68 18.81
CA ILE A 286 12.78 -9.60 18.43
C ILE A 286 13.29 -9.89 17.02
N LEU A 287 12.69 -9.22 16.03
CA LEU A 287 13.14 -9.26 14.63
C LEU A 287 14.05 -8.07 14.31
N ASP A 288 13.77 -6.93 14.91
CA ASP A 288 14.56 -5.71 14.86
C ASP A 288 14.79 -5.19 16.28
N GLU A 289 15.99 -4.65 16.52
CA GLU A 289 16.30 -3.94 17.76
C GLU A 289 15.75 -2.52 17.64
N ASN A 290 14.91 -2.10 18.61
CA ASN A 290 14.39 -0.73 18.65
C ASN A 290 15.54 0.24 18.84
N ILE A 291 15.55 1.29 18.01
CA ILE A 291 16.62 2.28 18.03
C ILE A 291 16.37 3.30 19.14
N TYR A 292 15.10 3.60 19.43
CA TYR A 292 14.69 4.67 20.34
C TYR A 292 13.95 4.14 21.57
N ASP A 293 12.97 3.24 21.41
CA ASP A 293 12.16 2.73 22.52
C ASP A 293 12.50 1.28 22.90
N ALA A 294 13.63 1.12 23.56
CA ALA A 294 14.04 -0.17 24.13
C ALA A 294 13.22 -0.50 25.38
N VAL A 295 12.31 -1.47 25.27
CA VAL A 295 11.51 -1.98 26.40
C VAL A 295 12.11 -3.28 26.92
N ASP A 296 12.17 -3.43 28.24
CA ASP A 296 12.58 -4.70 28.86
C ASP A 296 11.69 -5.86 28.36
N PRO A 297 12.26 -6.96 27.83
CA PRO A 297 11.48 -8.06 27.27
C PRO A 297 10.47 -8.67 28.26
N GLY A 298 10.79 -8.70 29.56
CA GLY A 298 9.89 -9.21 30.60
C GLY A 298 8.69 -8.28 30.81
N LEU A 299 8.90 -6.96 30.82
CA LEU A 299 7.81 -6.00 30.83
C LEU A 299 6.96 -6.07 29.55
N ALA A 300 7.59 -6.17 28.38
CA ALA A 300 6.91 -6.35 27.10
C ALA A 300 6.02 -7.61 27.10
N ALA A 301 6.49 -8.72 27.67
CA ALA A 301 5.71 -9.95 27.81
C ALA A 301 4.47 -9.76 28.69
N LYS A 302 4.61 -9.05 29.82
CA LYS A 302 3.46 -8.69 30.68
C LYS A 302 2.46 -7.80 29.96
N MET A 303 2.93 -6.80 29.21
CA MET A 303 2.08 -5.92 28.41
C MET A 303 1.34 -6.70 27.32
N HIS A 304 2.04 -7.60 26.63
CA HIS A 304 1.48 -8.47 25.61
C HIS A 304 0.39 -9.38 26.18
N LYS A 305 0.65 -10.04 27.31
CA LYS A 305 -0.35 -10.87 28.00
C LYS A 305 -1.56 -10.03 28.44
N ALA A 306 -1.32 -8.87 29.06
CA ALA A 306 -2.37 -7.96 29.49
C ALA A 306 -3.30 -7.56 28.33
N ILE A 307 -2.72 -7.07 27.24
CA ILE A 307 -3.53 -6.60 26.11
C ILE A 307 -4.21 -7.74 25.36
N ALA A 308 -3.61 -8.94 25.29
CA ALA A 308 -4.24 -10.12 24.71
C ALA A 308 -5.49 -10.56 25.49
N ILE A 309 -5.41 -10.64 26.82
CA ILE A 309 -6.58 -10.97 27.66
C ILE A 309 -7.69 -9.93 27.51
N ILE A 310 -7.33 -8.64 27.51
CA ILE A 310 -8.30 -7.56 27.29
C ILE A 310 -8.93 -7.68 25.90
N GLN A 311 -8.13 -7.97 24.86
CA GLN A 311 -8.60 -8.18 23.49
C GLN A 311 -9.68 -9.27 23.46
N PHE A 312 -9.40 -10.45 24.02
CA PHE A 312 -10.34 -11.59 24.04
C PHE A 312 -11.67 -11.24 24.73
N LYS A 313 -11.64 -10.39 25.77
CA LYS A 313 -12.86 -9.91 26.42
C LYS A 313 -13.65 -8.97 25.51
N VAL A 314 -13.01 -7.96 24.92
CA VAL A 314 -13.71 -6.94 24.12
C VAL A 314 -14.20 -7.50 22.78
N GLU A 315 -13.41 -8.37 22.14
CA GLU A 315 -13.81 -9.02 20.90
C GLU A 315 -14.96 -10.01 21.14
N GLY A 316 -14.90 -10.79 22.23
CA GLY A 316 -15.98 -11.71 22.59
C GLY A 316 -17.29 -10.99 22.93
N ALA A 317 -17.21 -9.89 23.68
CA ALA A 317 -18.38 -9.06 23.98
C ALA A 317 -18.97 -8.41 22.71
N MET A 318 -18.14 -8.08 21.72
CA MET A 318 -18.59 -7.56 20.43
C MET A 318 -19.25 -8.65 19.58
N MET A 319 -18.63 -9.83 19.46
CA MET A 319 -19.21 -10.97 18.73
C MET A 319 -20.58 -11.37 19.27
N LYS A 320 -20.80 -11.29 20.59
CA LYS A 320 -22.13 -11.53 21.20
C LYS A 320 -23.19 -10.51 20.79
N ARG A 321 -22.80 -9.27 20.42
CA ARG A 321 -23.72 -8.26 19.89
C ARG A 321 -24.04 -8.48 18.40
N HIS A 322 -23.19 -9.23 17.70
CA HIS A 322 -23.25 -9.48 16.26
C HIS A 322 -23.28 -10.97 15.91
N PRO A 323 -24.32 -11.72 16.33
CA PRO A 323 -24.45 -13.16 16.00
C PRO A 323 -24.49 -13.42 14.49
N GLU A 324 -24.93 -12.45 13.68
CA GLU A 324 -24.93 -12.53 12.22
C GLU A 324 -23.54 -12.76 11.60
N TYR A 325 -22.46 -12.51 12.34
CA TYR A 325 -21.10 -12.79 11.89
C TYR A 325 -20.74 -14.27 11.95
N GLY A 326 -21.48 -15.10 12.69
CA GLY A 326 -21.24 -16.54 12.82
C GLY A 326 -19.88 -16.86 13.48
N MET A 327 -19.49 -16.05 14.47
CA MET A 327 -18.19 -16.14 15.16
C MET A 327 -18.32 -16.58 16.62
N GLU A 328 -19.47 -17.11 17.05
CA GLU A 328 -19.71 -17.47 18.45
C GLU A 328 -18.72 -18.54 18.95
N ASN A 329 -18.26 -19.43 18.06
CA ASN A 329 -17.24 -20.43 18.35
C ASN A 329 -15.84 -19.83 18.64
N ARG A 330 -15.67 -18.52 18.49
CA ARG A 330 -14.42 -17.80 18.77
C ARG A 330 -14.42 -17.10 20.13
N VAL A 331 -15.54 -17.10 20.86
CA VAL A 331 -15.64 -16.55 22.21
C VAL A 331 -15.06 -17.54 23.23
N LEU A 332 -13.75 -17.81 23.13
CA LEU A 332 -13.10 -18.93 23.83
C LEU A 332 -12.90 -18.73 25.33
N LEU A 333 -12.90 -17.48 25.82
CA LEU A 333 -12.82 -17.23 27.27
C LEU A 333 -14.01 -17.83 28.04
N ASP A 334 -15.20 -17.88 27.43
CA ASP A 334 -16.39 -18.49 28.03
C ASP A 334 -16.32 -20.02 28.05
N ASN A 335 -15.43 -20.61 27.25
CA ASN A 335 -15.27 -22.05 27.12
C ASN A 335 -14.14 -22.61 28.00
N ILE A 336 -13.55 -21.79 28.86
CA ILE A 336 -12.53 -22.22 29.83
C ILE A 336 -13.22 -22.87 31.03
N ASP A 337 -12.84 -24.10 31.31
CA ASP A 337 -13.08 -24.75 32.58
C ASP A 337 -11.92 -24.41 33.53
N PHE A 338 -12.17 -23.48 34.44
CA PHE A 338 -11.16 -23.00 35.39
C PHE A 338 -10.84 -24.02 36.49
N GLU A 339 -11.74 -24.97 36.77
CA GLU A 339 -11.50 -26.02 37.76
C GLU A 339 -10.59 -27.12 37.19
N GLN A 340 -10.86 -27.53 35.96
CA GLN A 340 -10.07 -28.55 35.27
C GLN A 340 -8.82 -27.99 34.58
N GLY A 341 -8.74 -26.67 34.41
CA GLY A 341 -7.64 -26.02 33.68
C GLY A 341 -7.65 -26.36 32.19
N THR A 342 -8.83 -26.43 31.58
CA THR A 342 -9.00 -26.79 30.16
C THR A 342 -9.84 -25.77 29.41
N VAL A 343 -9.77 -25.77 28.08
CA VAL A 343 -10.65 -24.98 27.20
C VAL A 343 -11.33 -25.90 26.18
N SER A 344 -12.63 -25.70 25.97
CA SER A 344 -13.38 -26.43 24.94
C SER A 344 -13.28 -25.72 23.59
N ILE A 345 -12.69 -26.39 22.60
CA ILE A 345 -12.56 -25.91 21.21
C ILE A 345 -13.21 -26.94 20.30
N ASP A 346 -14.16 -26.50 19.47
CA ASP A 346 -14.91 -27.37 18.55
C ASP A 346 -15.51 -28.62 19.26
N GLY A 347 -15.94 -28.44 20.51
CA GLY A 347 -16.56 -29.48 21.35
C GLY A 347 -15.58 -30.45 22.02
N ARG A 348 -14.27 -30.21 21.96
CA ARG A 348 -13.23 -31.04 22.59
C ARG A 348 -12.46 -30.27 23.66
N PRO A 349 -12.20 -30.85 24.84
CA PRO A 349 -11.42 -30.20 25.89
C PRO A 349 -9.91 -30.29 25.59
N TYR A 350 -9.20 -29.19 25.81
CA TYR A 350 -7.75 -29.08 25.66
C TYR A 350 -7.12 -28.50 26.93
N PRO A 351 -6.02 -29.06 27.45
CA PRO A 351 -5.29 -28.46 28.57
C PRO A 351 -4.80 -27.05 28.25
N MET A 352 -5.01 -26.13 29.19
CA MET A 352 -4.50 -24.76 29.12
C MET A 352 -3.04 -24.71 29.57
N MET A 353 -2.18 -24.13 28.74
CA MET A 353 -0.74 -24.00 29.01
C MET A 353 -0.40 -22.84 29.96
N ASP A 354 -1.33 -21.92 30.16
CA ASP A 354 -1.21 -20.80 31.09
C ASP A 354 -2.58 -20.52 31.70
N MET A 355 -2.68 -20.69 33.02
CA MET A 355 -3.89 -20.47 33.81
C MET A 355 -3.80 -19.22 34.69
N ASN A 356 -2.70 -18.46 34.63
CA ASN A 356 -2.58 -17.23 35.41
C ASN A 356 -3.32 -16.08 34.69
N LEU A 357 -4.64 -15.99 34.95
CA LEU A 357 -5.57 -15.04 34.36
C LEU A 357 -6.19 -14.13 35.43
N PRO A 358 -5.40 -13.30 36.15
CA PRO A 358 -5.82 -12.62 37.37
C PRO A 358 -6.95 -11.58 37.17
N THR A 359 -7.21 -11.16 35.93
CA THR A 359 -8.31 -10.22 35.62
C THR A 359 -9.56 -10.91 35.09
N VAL A 360 -9.55 -12.23 34.86
CA VAL A 360 -10.70 -12.97 34.32
C VAL A 360 -11.53 -13.51 35.48
N ASN A 361 -12.81 -13.16 35.53
CA ASN A 361 -13.77 -13.71 36.48
C ASN A 361 -14.39 -14.99 35.90
N PRO A 362 -14.22 -16.18 36.49
CA PRO A 362 -14.79 -17.42 35.95
C PRO A 362 -16.31 -17.39 35.76
N GLY A 363 -17.04 -16.65 36.60
CA GLY A 363 -18.51 -16.50 36.47
C GLY A 363 -18.95 -15.53 35.38
N ASN A 364 -18.06 -14.66 34.90
CA ASN A 364 -18.32 -13.72 33.82
C ASN A 364 -17.01 -13.40 33.05
N PRO A 365 -16.48 -14.34 32.24
CA PRO A 365 -15.11 -14.26 31.73
C PRO A 365 -14.83 -13.05 30.83
N LEU A 366 -15.84 -12.54 30.13
CA LEU A 366 -15.74 -11.36 29.26
C LEU A 366 -15.81 -10.02 30.01
N GLU A 367 -16.07 -10.02 31.32
CA GLU A 367 -16.20 -8.78 32.06
C GLU A 367 -14.87 -8.06 32.21
N LEU A 368 -14.84 -6.81 31.77
CA LEU A 368 -13.71 -5.92 32.03
C LEU A 368 -13.73 -5.46 33.48
N THR A 369 -12.61 -5.66 34.17
CA THR A 369 -12.35 -5.08 35.48
C THR A 369 -12.35 -3.55 35.39
N ARG A 370 -12.48 -2.87 36.54
CA ARG A 370 -12.37 -1.41 36.60
C ARG A 370 -11.05 -0.91 36.01
N GLY A 371 -9.94 -1.58 36.34
CA GLY A 371 -8.62 -1.21 35.82
C GLY A 371 -8.50 -1.37 34.30
N GLU A 372 -9.08 -2.42 33.73
CA GLU A 372 -9.11 -2.61 32.26
C GLU A 372 -9.97 -1.54 31.59
N LYS A 373 -11.12 -1.16 32.18
CA LYS A 373 -11.98 -0.07 31.66
C LYS A 373 -11.25 1.29 31.68
N GLU A 374 -10.55 1.60 32.76
CA GLU A 374 -9.75 2.84 32.87
C GLU A 374 -8.60 2.86 31.85
N LEU A 375 -7.91 1.74 31.69
CA LEU A 375 -6.84 1.58 30.70
C LEU A 375 -7.36 1.77 29.26
N LEU A 376 -8.44 1.08 28.89
CA LEU A 376 -9.02 1.15 27.56
C LEU A 376 -9.52 2.56 27.22
N ARG A 377 -10.12 3.28 28.17
CA ARG A 377 -10.49 4.69 27.95
C ARG A 377 -9.28 5.56 27.62
N THR A 378 -8.17 5.34 28.32
CA THR A 378 -6.94 6.10 28.08
C THR A 378 -6.34 5.77 26.73
N LEU A 379 -6.22 4.48 26.38
CA LEU A 379 -5.71 4.04 25.09
C LEU A 379 -6.60 4.52 23.93
N GLN A 380 -7.92 4.39 24.07
CA GLN A 380 -8.88 4.88 23.09
C GLN A 380 -8.74 6.38 22.85
N ALA A 381 -8.55 7.18 23.91
CA ALA A 381 -8.27 8.61 23.76
C ALA A 381 -6.96 8.85 23.00
N SER A 382 -5.88 8.10 23.27
CA SER A 382 -4.62 8.25 22.54
C SER A 382 -4.77 8.00 21.03
N PHE A 383 -5.51 6.97 20.63
CA PHE A 383 -5.75 6.70 19.20
C PHE A 383 -6.64 7.77 18.55
N LYS A 384 -7.75 8.16 19.20
CA LYS A 384 -8.69 9.16 18.67
C LYS A 384 -8.12 10.58 18.56
N HIS A 385 -7.01 10.86 19.24
CA HIS A 385 -6.36 12.17 19.27
C HIS A 385 -4.97 12.18 18.63
N SER A 386 -4.55 11.09 17.98
CA SER A 386 -3.30 11.06 17.23
C SER A 386 -3.44 11.77 15.89
N ASP A 387 -3.02 13.03 15.81
CA ASP A 387 -3.14 13.86 14.61
C ASP A 387 -2.49 13.20 13.38
N LEU A 388 -1.30 12.61 13.55
CA LEU A 388 -0.59 11.96 12.46
C LEU A 388 -1.29 10.68 12.00
N LEU A 389 -1.79 9.86 12.93
CA LEU A 389 -2.58 8.66 12.57
C LEU A 389 -3.82 9.06 11.78
N HIS A 390 -4.56 10.07 12.24
CA HIS A 390 -5.75 10.54 11.53
C HIS A 390 -5.42 11.14 10.15
N LYS A 391 -4.28 11.81 10.00
CA LYS A 391 -3.78 12.29 8.70
C LYS A 391 -3.54 11.10 7.74
N HIS A 392 -2.86 10.06 8.20
CA HIS A 392 -2.56 8.87 7.41
C HIS A 392 -3.82 8.04 7.08
N VAL A 393 -4.71 7.84 8.04
CA VAL A 393 -5.98 7.13 7.84
C VAL A 393 -6.88 7.86 6.84
N LYS A 394 -6.95 9.20 6.89
CA LYS A 394 -7.67 9.98 5.86
C LYS A 394 -7.09 9.79 4.47
N PHE A 395 -5.76 9.66 4.34
CA PHE A 395 -5.13 9.32 3.07
C PHE A 395 -5.59 7.95 2.56
N LEU A 396 -5.60 6.91 3.42
CA LEU A 396 -6.13 5.59 3.05
C LEU A 396 -7.59 5.63 2.59
N TYR A 397 -8.45 6.43 3.21
CA TYR A 397 -9.85 6.58 2.80
C TYR A 397 -10.05 7.34 1.48
N SER A 398 -9.12 8.23 1.14
CA SER A 398 -9.21 9.08 -0.07
C SER A 398 -8.56 8.45 -1.28
N HIS A 399 -7.57 7.59 -1.07
CA HIS A 399 -6.77 6.97 -2.12
C HIS A 399 -6.91 5.45 -2.15
N GLY A 400 -7.71 4.86 -1.25
CA GLY A 400 -7.88 3.41 -1.20
C GLY A 400 -9.31 2.93 -1.09
N GLY A 401 -9.43 1.60 -1.18
CA GLY A 401 -10.68 0.86 -1.12
C GLY A 401 -10.44 -0.64 -1.06
N MET A 402 -11.50 -1.44 -1.01
CA MET A 402 -11.42 -2.91 -0.97
C MET A 402 -10.91 -3.51 -2.28
N TYR A 403 -11.14 -2.81 -3.40
CA TYR A 403 -10.64 -3.19 -4.72
C TYR A 403 -10.51 -1.97 -5.65
N LYS A 404 -9.82 -2.16 -6.78
CA LYS A 404 -9.80 -1.18 -7.87
C LYS A 404 -9.75 -1.89 -9.22
N CYS A 405 -10.53 -1.42 -10.18
CA CYS A 405 -10.34 -1.76 -11.59
C CYS A 405 -9.52 -0.63 -12.25
N TYR A 406 -8.34 -0.95 -12.80
CA TYR A 406 -7.49 0.04 -13.43
C TYR A 406 -6.69 -0.54 -14.60
N ASN A 407 -6.85 0.05 -15.78
CA ASN A 407 -6.16 -0.32 -17.03
C ASN A 407 -6.24 -1.81 -17.34
N SER A 408 -7.46 -2.36 -17.24
CA SER A 408 -7.77 -3.80 -17.41
C SER A 408 -7.19 -4.71 -16.31
N ASN A 409 -6.77 -4.16 -15.18
CA ASN A 409 -6.37 -4.95 -14.02
C ASN A 409 -7.41 -4.85 -12.89
N LEU A 410 -7.75 -5.98 -12.28
CA LEU A 410 -8.52 -6.05 -11.03
C LEU A 410 -7.55 -6.20 -9.86
N LEU A 411 -7.52 -5.20 -8.99
CA LEU A 411 -6.62 -5.12 -7.84
C LEU A 411 -7.41 -5.37 -6.56
N TYR A 412 -6.97 -6.31 -5.73
CA TYR A 412 -7.47 -6.51 -4.36
C TYR A 412 -6.47 -7.33 -3.53
N HIS A 413 -6.47 -7.15 -2.21
CA HIS A 413 -5.45 -7.73 -1.34
C HIS A 413 -5.61 -9.24 -1.07
N GLY A 414 -6.69 -9.66 -0.40
CA GLY A 414 -6.84 -11.05 0.05
C GLY A 414 -7.53 -11.96 -0.97
N CYS A 415 -8.85 -11.95 -0.96
CA CYS A 415 -9.69 -12.84 -1.77
C CYS A 415 -11.06 -12.24 -2.06
N ILE A 416 -11.76 -12.79 -3.05
CA ILE A 416 -13.21 -12.65 -3.16
C ILE A 416 -13.83 -13.94 -2.60
N PRO A 417 -14.68 -13.89 -1.55
CA PRO A 417 -15.21 -15.09 -0.92
C PRO A 417 -15.95 -16.01 -1.90
N MET A 418 -15.55 -17.29 -1.96
CA MET A 418 -16.14 -18.29 -2.86
C MET A 418 -16.46 -19.58 -2.12
N LYS A 419 -17.47 -20.30 -2.63
CA LYS A 419 -17.77 -21.68 -2.25
C LYS A 419 -16.92 -22.66 -3.05
N LYS A 420 -16.87 -23.92 -2.60
CA LYS A 420 -16.08 -24.99 -3.27
C LYS A 420 -16.54 -25.29 -4.70
N ASP A 421 -17.80 -25.02 -5.03
CA ASP A 421 -18.36 -25.16 -6.37
C ASP A 421 -18.02 -23.98 -7.31
N GLY A 422 -17.32 -22.98 -6.78
CA GLY A 422 -16.90 -21.79 -7.51
C GLY A 422 -17.98 -20.71 -7.65
N THR A 423 -19.11 -20.82 -6.98
CA THR A 423 -20.04 -19.69 -6.82
C THR A 423 -19.53 -18.72 -5.74
N PHE A 424 -19.90 -17.44 -5.84
CA PHE A 424 -19.56 -16.46 -4.80
C PHE A 424 -20.28 -16.78 -3.49
N ASP A 425 -19.56 -16.72 -2.38
CA ASP A 425 -20.16 -16.90 -1.07
C ASP A 425 -20.95 -15.66 -0.66
N THR A 426 -21.99 -15.85 0.15
CA THR A 426 -22.97 -14.81 0.50
C THR A 426 -22.92 -14.54 1.99
N ILE A 427 -22.93 -13.25 2.36
CA ILE A 427 -23.20 -12.80 3.72
C ILE A 427 -24.56 -12.09 3.74
N THR A 428 -25.35 -12.38 4.76
CA THR A 428 -26.66 -11.74 4.96
C THR A 428 -26.54 -10.77 6.12
N ILE A 429 -26.74 -9.49 5.85
CA ILE A 429 -26.69 -8.43 6.86
C ILE A 429 -27.99 -7.63 6.76
N ASP A 430 -28.70 -7.50 7.88
CA ASP A 430 -30.01 -6.84 7.96
C ASP A 430 -31.03 -7.39 6.94
N GLY A 431 -30.97 -8.70 6.66
CA GLY A 431 -31.85 -9.38 5.70
C GLY A 431 -31.51 -9.13 4.22
N VAL A 432 -30.38 -8.47 3.92
CA VAL A 432 -29.89 -8.26 2.54
C VAL A 432 -28.67 -9.14 2.28
N ASP A 433 -28.71 -9.87 1.16
CA ASP A 433 -27.64 -10.75 0.72
C ASP A 433 -26.60 -10.00 -0.13
N TYR A 434 -25.34 -10.09 0.27
CA TYR A 434 -24.20 -9.52 -0.44
C TYR A 434 -23.19 -10.60 -0.86
N LYS A 435 -22.70 -10.52 -2.10
CA LYS A 435 -21.69 -11.43 -2.66
C LYS A 435 -20.89 -10.76 -3.79
N GLY A 436 -19.75 -11.33 -4.16
CA GLY A 436 -18.95 -10.85 -5.29
C GLY A 436 -18.63 -9.36 -5.17
N LYS A 437 -18.86 -8.59 -6.25
CA LYS A 437 -18.62 -7.15 -6.26
C LYS A 437 -19.48 -6.39 -5.24
N THR A 438 -20.75 -6.75 -5.11
CA THR A 438 -21.68 -6.06 -4.20
C THR A 438 -21.28 -6.18 -2.73
N LEU A 439 -20.57 -7.26 -2.37
CA LEU A 439 -20.01 -7.43 -1.03
C LEU A 439 -18.83 -6.48 -0.78
N MET A 440 -17.94 -6.34 -1.76
CA MET A 440 -16.81 -5.42 -1.68
C MET A 440 -17.33 -3.97 -1.56
N ASP A 441 -18.28 -3.58 -2.41
CA ASP A 441 -18.92 -2.26 -2.39
C ASP A 441 -19.63 -1.97 -1.05
N TYR A 442 -20.24 -3.00 -0.45
CA TYR A 442 -20.85 -2.90 0.87
C TYR A 442 -19.80 -2.60 1.95
N PHE A 443 -18.72 -3.36 2.00
CA PHE A 443 -17.65 -3.16 2.98
C PHE A 443 -16.99 -1.80 2.83
N ASP A 444 -16.67 -1.37 1.60
CA ASP A 444 -16.14 -0.02 1.33
C ASP A 444 -17.02 1.06 1.94
N ARG A 445 -18.33 0.99 1.72
CA ARG A 445 -19.29 1.95 2.29
C ARG A 445 -19.32 1.89 3.82
N GLN A 446 -19.27 0.71 4.42
CA GLN A 446 -19.27 0.59 5.88
C GLN A 446 -17.97 1.13 6.50
N MET A 447 -16.82 0.98 5.85
CA MET A 447 -15.57 1.58 6.35
C MET A 447 -15.65 3.11 6.33
N GLN A 448 -16.20 3.69 5.26
CA GLN A 448 -16.46 5.13 5.19
C GLN A 448 -17.41 5.58 6.32
N ASN A 449 -18.47 4.81 6.57
CA ASN A 449 -19.42 5.09 7.65
C ASN A 449 -18.76 5.05 9.04
N ALA A 450 -17.92 4.04 9.31
CA ALA A 450 -17.24 3.87 10.58
C ALA A 450 -16.39 5.10 10.96
N TYR A 451 -15.72 5.72 9.99
CA TYR A 451 -14.85 6.85 10.23
C TYR A 451 -15.55 8.21 10.14
N PHE A 452 -16.34 8.44 9.09
CA PHE A 452 -16.86 9.78 8.77
C PHE A 452 -18.23 10.12 9.37
N MET A 453 -19.03 9.13 9.78
CA MET A 453 -20.32 9.43 10.42
C MET A 453 -20.11 10.15 11.76
N PRO A 454 -20.98 11.10 12.15
CA PRO A 454 -20.93 11.71 13.47
C PRO A 454 -21.13 10.67 14.58
N GLU A 455 -20.49 10.87 15.73
CA GLU A 455 -20.72 10.03 16.92
C GLU A 455 -22.19 10.04 17.34
N GLY A 456 -22.71 8.89 17.79
CA GLY A 456 -24.11 8.72 18.18
C GLY A 456 -25.09 8.53 17.00
N THR A 457 -24.63 8.62 15.76
CA THR A 457 -25.47 8.32 14.59
C THR A 457 -25.77 6.82 14.53
N ALA A 458 -27.03 6.46 14.29
CA ALA A 458 -27.45 5.07 14.13
C ALA A 458 -26.63 4.38 13.01
N GLY A 459 -26.18 3.15 13.28
CA GLY A 459 -25.36 2.36 12.36
C GLY A 459 -23.85 2.63 12.42
N LYS A 460 -23.38 3.71 13.06
CA LYS A 460 -21.94 3.97 13.18
C LYS A 460 -21.22 2.90 14.00
N GLU A 461 -21.78 2.51 15.15
CA GLU A 461 -21.19 1.46 16.00
C GLU A 461 -21.11 0.12 15.28
N THR A 462 -22.16 -0.28 14.57
CA THR A 462 -22.17 -1.47 13.72
C THR A 462 -21.08 -1.41 12.64
N ALA A 463 -20.94 -0.26 11.97
CA ALA A 463 -19.90 -0.07 10.95
C ALA A 463 -18.48 -0.14 11.54
N MET A 464 -18.27 0.40 12.76
CA MET A 464 -17.01 0.30 13.49
C MET A 464 -16.72 -1.14 13.91
N ASP A 465 -17.71 -1.88 14.41
CA ASP A 465 -17.55 -3.28 14.81
C ASP A 465 -17.28 -4.20 13.61
N LEU A 466 -17.79 -3.85 12.43
CA LEU A 466 -17.51 -4.57 11.18
C LEU A 466 -16.02 -4.52 10.77
N MET A 467 -15.25 -3.52 11.23
CA MET A 467 -13.79 -3.49 11.00
C MET A 467 -13.08 -4.67 11.66
N TRP A 468 -13.56 -5.10 12.84
CA TRP A 468 -13.06 -6.32 13.47
C TRP A 468 -13.46 -7.56 12.69
N TYR A 469 -14.68 -7.60 12.15
CA TYR A 469 -15.09 -8.70 11.28
C TYR A 469 -14.20 -8.79 10.03
N LEU A 470 -13.86 -7.67 9.41
CA LEU A 470 -12.96 -7.66 8.27
C LEU A 470 -11.56 -8.18 8.64
N TRP A 471 -11.09 -7.93 9.86
CA TRP A 471 -9.81 -8.46 10.32
C TRP A 471 -9.74 -10.00 10.38
N CYS A 472 -10.79 -10.68 10.84
CA CYS A 472 -10.71 -12.11 11.19
C CYS A 472 -11.95 -12.98 10.87
N GLY A 473 -12.95 -12.42 10.21
CA GLY A 473 -14.19 -13.12 9.84
C GLY A 473 -14.01 -14.06 8.66
N ALA A 474 -14.67 -15.22 8.71
CA ALA A 474 -14.51 -16.31 7.73
C ALA A 474 -14.79 -15.91 6.27
N LYS A 475 -15.69 -14.94 6.08
CA LYS A 475 -16.07 -14.40 4.76
C LYS A 475 -15.52 -13.00 4.51
N SER A 476 -14.54 -12.56 5.31
CA SER A 476 -13.85 -11.31 5.05
C SER A 476 -12.97 -11.42 3.78
N PRO A 477 -13.11 -10.49 2.83
CA PRO A 477 -12.26 -10.42 1.64
C PRO A 477 -10.77 -10.19 1.93
N VAL A 478 -10.43 -9.62 3.10
CA VAL A 478 -9.02 -9.29 3.45
C VAL A 478 -8.40 -10.28 4.43
N PHE A 479 -9.17 -11.26 4.94
CA PHE A 479 -8.65 -12.29 5.85
C PHE A 479 -8.38 -13.62 5.14
N GLY A 480 -9.38 -14.12 4.39
CA GLY A 480 -9.21 -15.29 3.53
C GLY A 480 -9.04 -16.64 4.23
N LYS A 481 -9.37 -16.76 5.52
CA LYS A 481 -9.32 -18.01 6.29
C LYS A 481 -10.64 -18.23 7.02
N ASP A 482 -10.92 -19.47 7.41
CA ASP A 482 -12.15 -19.85 8.11
C ASP A 482 -12.23 -19.35 9.57
N LYS A 483 -11.08 -19.21 10.24
CA LYS A 483 -10.98 -18.68 11.60
C LYS A 483 -9.57 -18.14 11.89
N MET A 484 -9.48 -17.28 12.90
CA MET A 484 -8.22 -16.79 13.47
C MET A 484 -7.87 -17.57 14.74
N THR A 485 -6.74 -18.28 14.77
CA THR A 485 -6.37 -19.18 15.89
C THR A 485 -5.42 -18.56 16.91
N THR A 486 -5.52 -17.25 17.11
CA THR A 486 -4.64 -16.49 18.01
C THR A 486 -4.67 -17.01 19.46
N PHE A 487 -5.87 -17.30 20.00
CA PHE A 487 -6.02 -17.81 21.36
C PHE A 487 -5.31 -19.17 21.52
N GLU A 488 -5.54 -20.07 20.56
CA GLU A 488 -4.96 -21.41 20.57
C GLU A 488 -3.43 -21.37 20.54
N HIS A 489 -2.83 -20.44 19.77
CA HIS A 489 -1.38 -20.25 19.77
C HIS A 489 -0.81 -19.88 21.15
N TYR A 490 -1.54 -19.10 21.96
CA TYR A 490 -1.09 -18.68 23.29
C TYR A 490 -1.38 -19.72 24.38
N PHE A 491 -2.46 -20.48 24.27
CA PHE A 491 -2.96 -21.27 25.38
C PHE A 491 -3.01 -22.77 25.15
N VAL A 492 -2.90 -23.25 23.91
CA VAL A 492 -3.05 -24.67 23.58
C VAL A 492 -1.77 -25.20 22.92
N GLU A 493 -1.29 -26.35 23.39
CA GLU A 493 -0.10 -26.99 22.83
C GLU A 493 -0.38 -27.74 21.52
N ASP A 494 -1.56 -28.37 21.42
CA ASP A 494 -1.95 -29.15 20.25
C ASP A 494 -2.05 -28.28 18.99
N LYS A 495 -1.04 -28.40 18.11
CA LYS A 495 -0.94 -27.66 16.86
C LYS A 495 -2.07 -27.96 15.86
N ALA A 496 -2.82 -29.06 16.03
CA ALA A 496 -4.01 -29.31 15.20
C ALA A 496 -5.06 -28.19 15.39
N THR A 497 -5.12 -27.58 16.58
CA THR A 497 -6.02 -26.46 16.89
C THR A 497 -5.57 -25.14 16.25
N HIS A 498 -4.31 -25.04 15.83
CA HIS A 498 -3.72 -23.84 15.19
C HIS A 498 -3.99 -23.80 13.68
N LYS A 499 -4.68 -24.79 13.12
CA LYS A 499 -4.90 -24.90 11.69
C LYS A 499 -6.02 -23.95 11.24
N GLU A 500 -5.64 -23.03 10.37
CA GLU A 500 -6.54 -22.12 9.66
C GLU A 500 -6.73 -22.63 8.23
N VAL A 501 -7.97 -22.89 7.82
CA VAL A 501 -8.30 -23.39 6.49
C VAL A 501 -8.54 -22.20 5.57
N MET A 502 -7.75 -22.14 4.49
CA MET A 502 -7.87 -21.09 3.49
C MET A 502 -9.23 -21.14 2.79
N ASN A 503 -9.76 -19.96 2.47
CA ASN A 503 -10.99 -19.81 1.70
C ASN A 503 -10.89 -20.59 0.36
N PRO A 504 -11.97 -21.23 -0.12
CA PRO A 504 -11.96 -21.95 -1.40
C PRO A 504 -11.43 -21.14 -2.58
N TYR A 505 -11.56 -19.81 -2.54
CA TYR A 505 -10.96 -18.88 -3.50
C TYR A 505 -9.52 -19.26 -3.86
N TYR A 506 -8.63 -19.54 -2.91
CA TYR A 506 -7.21 -19.76 -3.20
C TYR A 506 -6.93 -21.04 -4.01
N GLN A 507 -7.84 -22.01 -3.97
CA GLN A 507 -7.76 -23.21 -4.82
C GLN A 507 -8.40 -23.00 -6.20
N LEU A 508 -9.32 -22.04 -6.31
CA LEU A 508 -10.08 -21.76 -7.52
C LEU A 508 -9.38 -20.70 -8.38
N SER A 509 -8.80 -19.68 -7.77
CA SER A 509 -8.13 -18.54 -8.42
C SER A 509 -6.91 -18.93 -9.24
N VAL A 510 -6.36 -20.13 -9.04
CA VAL A 510 -5.26 -20.66 -9.87
C VAL A 510 -5.75 -21.27 -11.20
N LYS A 511 -7.06 -21.32 -11.43
CA LYS A 511 -7.69 -21.84 -12.66
C LYS A 511 -8.30 -20.68 -13.44
N GLU A 512 -8.03 -20.67 -14.74
CA GLU A 512 -8.42 -19.59 -15.65
C GLU A 512 -9.93 -19.31 -15.68
N GLU A 513 -10.77 -20.36 -15.67
CA GLU A 513 -12.23 -20.23 -15.64
C GLU A 513 -12.74 -19.33 -14.50
N PHE A 514 -12.20 -19.51 -13.28
CA PHE A 514 -12.64 -18.72 -12.13
C PHE A 514 -12.05 -17.31 -12.14
N CYS A 515 -10.84 -17.11 -12.67
CA CYS A 515 -10.32 -15.78 -12.92
C CYS A 515 -11.20 -15.01 -13.91
N ASN A 516 -11.64 -15.65 -14.99
CA ASN A 516 -12.52 -15.03 -15.99
C ASN A 516 -13.85 -14.61 -15.36
N ARG A 517 -14.45 -15.47 -14.54
CA ARG A 517 -15.68 -15.15 -13.79
C ARG A 517 -15.49 -13.98 -12.83
N LEU A 518 -14.34 -13.88 -12.16
CA LEU A 518 -14.01 -12.72 -11.32
C LEU A 518 -13.89 -11.45 -12.17
N LEU A 519 -13.17 -11.48 -13.28
CA LEU A 519 -13.03 -10.31 -14.16
C LEU A 519 -14.40 -9.83 -14.67
N GLU A 520 -15.28 -10.75 -15.08
CA GLU A 520 -16.64 -10.44 -15.53
C GLU A 520 -17.52 -9.84 -14.42
N GLU A 521 -17.46 -10.40 -13.20
CA GLU A 521 -18.18 -9.88 -12.02
C GLU A 521 -17.84 -8.41 -11.73
N PHE A 522 -16.60 -8.01 -12.01
CA PHE A 522 -16.11 -6.64 -11.84
C PHE A 522 -16.18 -5.79 -13.12
N GLY A 523 -16.84 -6.29 -14.18
CA GLY A 523 -17.10 -5.56 -15.42
C GLY A 523 -15.87 -5.39 -16.34
N LEU A 524 -14.83 -6.20 -16.16
CA LEU A 524 -13.65 -6.20 -17.01
C LEU A 524 -13.79 -7.23 -18.15
N PRO A 525 -13.23 -6.94 -19.35
CA PRO A 525 -13.17 -7.94 -20.41
C PRO A 525 -12.24 -9.08 -20.00
N VAL A 526 -12.55 -10.31 -20.38
CA VAL A 526 -11.67 -11.45 -20.08
C VAL A 526 -10.33 -11.33 -20.82
N GLU A 527 -10.34 -11.01 -22.11
CA GLU A 527 -9.11 -10.87 -22.90
C GLU A 527 -8.33 -9.60 -22.50
N GLY A 528 -7.01 -9.76 -22.28
CA GLY A 528 -6.12 -8.66 -21.91
C GLY A 528 -6.23 -8.17 -20.47
N SER A 529 -7.15 -8.70 -19.66
CA SER A 529 -7.28 -8.34 -18.26
C SER A 529 -6.62 -9.34 -17.31
N HIS A 530 -6.18 -8.82 -16.18
CA HIS A 530 -5.46 -9.57 -15.16
C HIS A 530 -5.99 -9.26 -13.76
N ILE A 531 -5.83 -10.22 -12.86
CA ILE A 531 -6.02 -10.05 -11.42
C ILE A 531 -4.65 -9.88 -10.80
N ILE A 532 -4.48 -8.84 -9.99
CA ILE A 532 -3.25 -8.58 -9.24
C ILE A 532 -3.60 -8.63 -7.75
N ASN A 533 -2.95 -9.53 -7.03
CA ASN A 533 -3.34 -9.94 -5.69
C ASN A 533 -2.13 -10.07 -4.75
N GLY A 534 -2.38 -9.86 -3.46
CA GLY A 534 -1.40 -9.94 -2.37
C GLY A 534 -1.69 -11.07 -1.39
N HIS A 535 -1.33 -10.88 -0.12
CA HIS A 535 -1.72 -11.64 1.08
C HIS A 535 -1.14 -13.04 1.26
N VAL A 536 -1.07 -13.84 0.19
CA VAL A 536 -0.50 -15.19 0.25
C VAL A 536 0.89 -15.19 -0.36
N PRO A 537 1.94 -15.45 0.44
CA PRO A 537 3.31 -15.37 -0.03
C PRO A 537 3.60 -16.48 -1.04
N VAL A 538 4.30 -16.12 -2.12
CA VAL A 538 4.76 -17.08 -3.14
C VAL A 538 5.91 -17.89 -2.57
N LYS A 539 5.70 -19.21 -2.39
CA LYS A 539 6.72 -20.13 -1.90
C LYS A 539 7.60 -20.64 -3.03
N LEU A 540 8.56 -19.82 -3.46
CA LEU A 540 9.53 -20.19 -4.51
C LEU A 540 10.28 -21.48 -4.18
N LYS A 541 10.63 -21.71 -2.91
CA LYS A 541 11.29 -22.93 -2.44
C LYS A 541 10.49 -24.20 -2.75
N ASP A 542 9.18 -24.08 -2.84
CA ASP A 542 8.24 -25.17 -3.13
C ASP A 542 7.90 -25.25 -4.64
N GLY A 543 8.57 -24.44 -5.48
CA GLY A 543 8.38 -24.40 -6.93
C GLY A 543 7.18 -23.56 -7.39
N GLU A 544 6.54 -22.80 -6.49
CA GLU A 544 5.45 -21.91 -6.86
C GLU A 544 5.90 -20.76 -7.76
N LYS A 545 5.03 -20.39 -8.70
CA LYS A 545 5.24 -19.23 -9.59
C LYS A 545 4.26 -18.10 -9.23
N PRO A 546 4.70 -16.83 -9.35
CA PRO A 546 3.85 -15.67 -9.11
C PRO A 546 2.73 -15.52 -10.14
N MET A 547 2.99 -15.93 -11.40
CA MET A 547 1.98 -15.97 -12.45
C MET A 547 1.27 -17.33 -12.46
N LYS A 548 -0.07 -17.30 -12.34
CA LYS A 548 -0.95 -18.48 -12.28
C LYS A 548 -2.09 -18.34 -13.31
N ALA A 549 -2.95 -19.36 -13.41
CA ALA A 549 -4.16 -19.34 -14.22
C ALA A 549 -3.95 -18.91 -15.70
N GLY A 550 -2.90 -19.42 -16.35
CA GLY A 550 -2.63 -19.08 -17.76
C GLY A 550 -2.21 -17.62 -18.00
N GLY A 551 -1.79 -16.90 -16.96
CA GLY A 551 -1.44 -15.48 -17.04
C GLY A 551 -2.52 -14.55 -16.46
N LYS A 552 -3.69 -15.06 -16.06
CA LYS A 552 -4.78 -14.24 -15.52
C LYS A 552 -4.58 -13.75 -14.08
N LEU A 553 -3.72 -14.39 -13.31
CA LEU A 553 -3.49 -14.06 -11.90
C LEU A 553 -2.00 -13.82 -11.65
N PHE A 554 -1.68 -12.64 -11.11
CA PHE A 554 -0.37 -12.28 -10.59
C PHE A 554 -0.46 -12.15 -9.08
N ILE A 555 0.24 -13.02 -8.36
CA ILE A 555 0.45 -12.91 -6.92
C ILE A 555 1.81 -12.28 -6.68
N ILE A 556 1.80 -11.09 -6.09
CA ILE A 556 2.99 -10.24 -5.96
C ILE A 556 3.38 -9.97 -4.51
N ASP A 557 2.86 -10.74 -3.56
CA ASP A 557 3.17 -10.62 -2.13
C ASP A 557 4.69 -10.46 -1.93
N GLY A 558 5.00 -9.31 -1.33
CA GLY A 558 6.30 -8.71 -1.25
C GLY A 558 7.25 -9.45 -0.32
N GLY A 559 6.82 -10.35 0.56
CA GLY A 559 7.75 -11.01 1.50
C GLY A 559 8.74 -10.06 2.20
N LEU A 560 8.42 -8.76 2.27
CA LEU A 560 9.31 -7.69 2.70
C LEU A 560 9.59 -7.86 4.18
N SER A 561 8.55 -8.28 4.92
CA SER A 561 8.66 -8.63 6.32
C SER A 561 9.71 -9.72 6.56
N LYS A 562 10.68 -9.40 7.42
CA LYS A 562 11.74 -10.35 7.84
C LYS A 562 11.17 -11.64 8.43
N ALA A 563 9.98 -11.59 9.01
CA ALA A 563 9.28 -12.76 9.55
C ALA A 563 9.00 -13.84 8.49
N TYR A 564 8.76 -13.46 7.23
CA TYR A 564 8.37 -14.38 6.16
C TYR A 564 9.54 -14.82 5.26
N GLN A 565 10.68 -14.11 5.28
CA GLN A 565 11.84 -14.39 4.43
C GLN A 565 12.37 -15.83 4.56
N SER A 566 12.28 -16.42 5.76
CA SER A 566 12.67 -17.83 5.98
C SER A 566 11.81 -18.81 5.17
N THR A 567 10.54 -18.48 4.94
CA THR A 567 9.56 -19.30 4.23
C THR A 567 9.60 -19.04 2.72
N THR A 568 9.68 -17.78 2.30
CA THR A 568 9.63 -17.38 0.88
C THR A 568 10.96 -17.59 0.15
N GLY A 569 12.08 -17.31 0.81
CA GLY A 569 13.42 -17.33 0.21
C GLY A 569 13.78 -16.09 -0.61
N ILE A 570 12.86 -15.14 -0.78
CA ILE A 570 13.02 -13.86 -1.49
C ILE A 570 12.28 -12.75 -0.73
N ALA A 571 12.53 -11.49 -1.08
CA ALA A 571 11.76 -10.31 -0.65
C ALA A 571 10.70 -9.92 -1.69
N GLY A 572 10.02 -10.94 -2.23
CA GLY A 572 8.83 -10.81 -3.08
C GLY A 572 9.05 -10.19 -4.45
N TYR A 573 7.96 -9.68 -5.02
CA TYR A 573 7.90 -9.20 -6.40
C TYR A 573 7.32 -7.79 -6.52
N THR A 574 7.84 -7.01 -7.46
CA THR A 574 7.09 -5.86 -8.03
C THR A 574 6.62 -6.25 -9.42
N LEU A 575 5.32 -6.08 -9.69
CA LEU A 575 4.83 -6.11 -11.07
C LEU A 575 4.97 -4.72 -11.67
N ILE A 576 5.48 -4.66 -12.89
CA ILE A 576 5.72 -3.43 -13.64
C ILE A 576 4.93 -3.52 -14.93
N TYR A 577 4.01 -2.57 -15.16
CA TYR A 577 3.22 -2.52 -16.38
C TYR A 577 3.49 -1.23 -17.16
N ASN A 578 4.29 -1.34 -18.21
CA ASN A 578 4.61 -0.24 -19.12
C ASN A 578 3.87 -0.38 -20.47
N SER A 579 4.08 0.57 -21.38
CA SER A 579 3.43 0.57 -22.71
C SER A 579 3.84 -0.58 -23.64
N HIS A 580 4.83 -1.40 -23.30
CA HIS A 580 5.32 -2.50 -24.13
C HIS A 580 5.09 -3.90 -23.53
N HIS A 581 5.04 -4.02 -22.21
CA HIS A 581 4.97 -5.31 -21.55
C HIS A 581 4.61 -5.21 -20.06
N LEU A 582 4.27 -6.36 -19.49
CA LEU A 582 4.28 -6.62 -18.05
C LEU A 582 5.59 -7.35 -17.71
N ALA A 583 6.25 -6.93 -16.62
CA ALA A 583 7.45 -7.56 -16.09
C ALA A 583 7.35 -7.76 -14.59
N LEU A 584 7.99 -8.81 -14.08
CA LEU A 584 8.18 -9.05 -12.66
C LEU A 584 9.63 -8.76 -12.28
N ALA A 585 9.81 -7.87 -11.30
CA ALA A 585 11.08 -7.66 -10.63
C ALA A 585 11.11 -8.53 -9.36
N GLU A 586 12.02 -9.51 -9.32
CA GLU A 586 12.25 -10.38 -8.17
C GLU A 586 13.29 -9.76 -7.23
N HIS A 587 12.92 -9.55 -5.96
CA HIS A 587 13.77 -8.88 -4.98
C HIS A 587 14.40 -9.87 -4.01
N MET A 588 15.64 -9.60 -3.62
CA MET A 588 16.29 -10.30 -2.51
C MET A 588 16.13 -9.49 -1.22
N PRO A 589 16.22 -10.14 -0.03
CA PRO A 589 16.22 -9.44 1.25
C PRO A 589 17.15 -8.23 1.24
N PHE A 590 16.60 -7.09 1.69
CA PHE A 590 17.34 -5.84 1.74
C PHE A 590 18.48 -5.93 2.75
N ASP A 591 19.70 -5.63 2.30
CA ASP A 591 20.89 -5.50 3.15
C ASP A 591 21.49 -4.10 2.91
N PRO A 592 21.46 -3.19 3.89
CA PRO A 592 21.96 -1.82 3.70
C PRO A 592 23.46 -1.76 3.40
N LYS A 593 24.20 -2.86 3.61
CA LYS A 593 25.65 -2.98 3.33
C LYS A 593 25.94 -3.58 1.97
N LYS A 594 24.96 -4.17 1.27
CA LYS A 594 25.15 -4.83 -0.02
C LYS A 594 24.18 -4.28 -1.04
N GLU A 595 24.70 -3.96 -2.22
CA GLU A 595 23.82 -3.62 -3.33
C GLU A 595 23.10 -4.89 -3.82
N SER A 596 21.78 -4.81 -3.91
CA SER A 596 20.94 -5.88 -4.43
C SER A 596 20.12 -5.31 -5.58
N THR A 597 20.47 -5.68 -6.82
CA THR A 597 19.65 -5.33 -7.98
C THR A 597 18.64 -6.44 -8.21
N PRO A 598 17.33 -6.13 -8.34
CA PRO A 598 16.35 -7.15 -8.61
C PRO A 598 16.50 -7.75 -10.00
N LYS A 599 16.07 -9.00 -10.14
CA LYS A 599 16.03 -9.68 -11.44
C LYS A 599 14.71 -9.37 -12.12
N VAL A 600 14.75 -8.57 -13.18
CA VAL A 600 13.57 -8.21 -13.98
C VAL A 600 13.35 -9.23 -15.10
N SER A 601 12.15 -9.79 -15.17
CA SER A 601 11.74 -10.76 -16.19
C SER A 601 10.44 -10.33 -16.85
N VAL A 602 10.45 -10.17 -18.18
CA VAL A 602 9.24 -9.89 -18.96
C VAL A 602 8.33 -11.13 -18.95
N VAL A 603 7.12 -10.98 -18.45
CA VAL A 603 6.13 -12.07 -18.33
C VAL A 603 5.10 -12.05 -19.43
N GLU A 604 4.78 -10.86 -19.95
CA GLU A 604 3.83 -10.71 -21.05
C GLU A 604 4.22 -9.51 -21.93
N LYS A 605 4.25 -9.69 -23.24
CA LYS A 605 4.43 -8.60 -24.21
C LYS A 605 3.09 -8.21 -24.79
N VAL A 606 2.78 -6.91 -24.79
CA VAL A 606 1.58 -6.43 -25.49
C VAL A 606 1.78 -6.49 -27.00
N LYS A 607 0.73 -6.89 -27.74
CA LYS A 607 0.77 -7.04 -29.21
C LYS A 607 1.07 -5.71 -29.92
N THR A 608 0.56 -4.62 -29.36
CA THR A 608 0.76 -3.25 -29.86
C THR A 608 1.04 -2.36 -28.67
N ARG A 609 1.91 -1.35 -28.87
CA ARG A 609 2.27 -0.42 -27.81
C ARG A 609 1.01 0.26 -27.27
N VAL A 610 0.79 0.14 -25.96
CA VAL A 610 -0.36 0.73 -25.29
C VAL A 610 -0.18 2.25 -25.22
N MET A 611 -1.16 2.99 -25.72
CA MET A 611 -1.19 4.44 -25.67
C MET A 611 -2.09 4.92 -24.54
N VAL A 612 -2.00 6.20 -24.19
CA VAL A 612 -2.93 6.83 -23.23
C VAL A 612 -4.37 6.67 -23.71
N ALA A 613 -4.64 6.68 -25.02
CA ALA A 613 -5.97 6.44 -25.57
C ALA A 613 -6.61 5.11 -25.15
N ASP A 614 -5.79 4.10 -24.82
CA ASP A 614 -6.23 2.73 -24.53
C ASP A 614 -6.45 2.48 -23.03
N THR A 615 -6.13 3.48 -22.19
CA THR A 615 -6.25 3.39 -20.74
C THR A 615 -7.61 3.91 -20.24
N ASP A 616 -7.89 3.70 -18.95
CA ASP A 616 -9.07 4.29 -18.31
C ASP A 616 -9.01 5.82 -18.34
N LYS A 617 -7.81 6.40 -18.17
CA LYS A 617 -7.62 7.84 -18.36
C LYS A 617 -7.91 8.24 -19.82
N GLY A 618 -7.50 7.45 -20.80
CA GLY A 618 -7.87 7.65 -22.20
C GLY A 618 -9.36 7.69 -22.44
N ARG A 619 -10.13 6.82 -21.77
CA ARG A 619 -11.59 6.80 -21.84
C ARG A 619 -12.19 8.09 -21.30
N GLU A 620 -11.70 8.59 -20.17
CA GLU A 620 -12.10 9.88 -19.60
C GLU A 620 -11.80 11.04 -20.56
N LEU A 621 -10.56 11.10 -21.10
CA LEU A 621 -10.14 12.15 -22.04
C LEU A 621 -10.98 12.11 -23.33
N LYS A 622 -11.30 10.92 -23.85
CA LYS A 622 -12.21 10.75 -25.00
C LYS A 622 -13.62 11.26 -24.69
N GLY A 623 -14.11 11.05 -23.47
CA GLY A 623 -15.37 11.62 -22.99
C GLY A 623 -15.34 13.15 -22.98
N GLN A 624 -14.29 13.75 -22.41
CA GLN A 624 -14.09 15.20 -22.40
C GLN A 624 -14.00 15.77 -23.83
N ILE A 625 -13.29 15.11 -24.73
CA ILE A 625 -13.22 15.49 -26.15
C ILE A 625 -14.62 15.48 -26.78
N ALA A 626 -15.45 14.47 -26.50
CA ALA A 626 -16.82 14.41 -27.00
C ALA A 626 -17.67 15.56 -26.46
N ASP A 627 -17.54 15.86 -25.16
CA ASP A 627 -18.26 16.95 -24.50
C ASP A 627 -17.87 18.33 -25.06
N LEU A 628 -16.57 18.54 -25.32
CA LEU A 628 -16.07 19.76 -25.97
C LEU A 628 -16.52 19.88 -27.43
N LYS A 629 -16.63 18.76 -28.16
CA LYS A 629 -17.18 18.76 -29.53
C LYS A 629 -18.65 19.14 -29.54
N GLU A 630 -19.44 18.65 -28.58
CA GLU A 630 -20.83 19.09 -28.41
C GLU A 630 -20.92 20.58 -28.02
N LEU A 631 -20.03 21.08 -27.15
CA LEU A 631 -19.94 22.51 -26.83
C LEU A 631 -19.63 23.36 -28.07
N VAL A 632 -18.68 22.94 -28.92
CA VAL A 632 -18.35 23.62 -30.18
C VAL A 632 -19.56 23.64 -31.13
N ALA A 633 -20.32 22.54 -31.22
CA ALA A 633 -21.56 22.52 -31.99
C ALA A 633 -22.59 23.51 -31.43
N ALA A 634 -22.79 23.54 -30.11
CA ALA A 634 -23.73 24.45 -29.44
C ALA A 634 -23.37 25.93 -29.64
N TYR A 635 -22.08 26.28 -29.70
CA TYR A 635 -21.64 27.63 -30.09
C TYR A 635 -21.97 27.95 -31.55
N ARG A 636 -21.69 27.02 -32.47
CA ARG A 636 -21.94 27.21 -33.92
C ARG A 636 -23.43 27.32 -34.25
N GLU A 637 -24.27 26.61 -33.51
CA GLU A 637 -25.73 26.66 -33.64
C GLU A 637 -26.35 27.88 -32.95
N GLY A 638 -25.59 28.60 -32.11
CA GLY A 638 -26.06 29.76 -31.36
C GLY A 638 -26.87 29.42 -30.09
N THR A 639 -27.00 28.14 -29.75
CA THR A 639 -27.67 27.64 -28.53
C THR A 639 -26.94 28.08 -27.25
N ILE A 640 -25.61 28.23 -27.34
CA ILE A 640 -24.77 28.91 -26.35
C ILE A 640 -24.04 30.04 -27.06
N LYS A 641 -23.99 31.22 -26.44
CA LYS A 641 -23.22 32.36 -26.98
C LYS A 641 -21.79 32.32 -26.47
N GLU A 642 -20.84 32.53 -27.37
CA GLU A 642 -19.43 32.74 -27.00
C GLU A 642 -19.31 33.95 -26.06
N ARG A 643 -18.37 33.88 -25.12
CA ARG A 643 -17.98 34.99 -24.25
C ARG A 643 -16.61 35.46 -24.71
N VAL A 644 -16.60 36.56 -25.43
CA VAL A 644 -15.36 37.21 -25.84
C VAL A 644 -14.94 38.10 -24.67
N GLU A 645 -13.82 37.79 -24.03
CA GLU A 645 -13.12 38.72 -23.13
C GLU A 645 -12.36 39.77 -23.94
#